data_AF-A0A7Y2ZSK6-F1
#
_entry.id   AF-A0A7Y2ZSK6-F1
#
_cell.length_a   1.000
_cell.length_b   1.000
_cell.length_c   1.000
_cell.angle_alpha   90.00
_cell.angle_beta   90.00
_cell.angle_gamma   90.00
#
_symmetry.space_group_name_H-M   'P 1'
#
loop_
_entity.id
_entity.type
_entity.pdbx_description
1 polymer ?
#
loop_
_entity_poly.entity_id
_entity_poly.type
_entity_poly.pdbx_seq_one_letter_code
_entity_poly.pdbx_strand_id
1 'polypeptide(L)'
;MKILDRYILTSYLKTFLSVFVILMLIFVLQSVWLYISELAGKDLELDVIIKFLMYVSPRLIVLVLPLTILLSSIMVFGSFAENYEFAAMKSTGISLQRTMRSLSIFIVLLAVTTFFFSNNVIPSAEFKFYNLRRNIAKVKPAMAIAEGQFNQIGSINIKVANKSGDKGQYLEDVIIHQKKGNYSGNHTVIKSKTGEITSSVDSDVLQLVLYDGNYYDALQPKNYNEREINKPFIKSSFEIYTLNVDLSQINNVDFDNADVSTKYSMLTAKELDYTIDSLKVKLEGDYEKLTESMYNRTTASTLNKNIKPNEVDSVVIDDSLLKMFKKQKHLGIVDQAINTLKSTQQIVQAQKRTFGVAEKNINKHIIAFYEKFALGFACIILFFVGAPLGALIKKGGMGLPIVIAIVLFLTYHFIGIFAKNSAEDGSLNPILSTWLSTLIMLPLSIYLTNRATKDRTLLDLDAVLIPLKKVIRRKVKLEIDTDKVLDSNSEALNTLQDYSNEKLIDIIKNYRQYDFDIAYRNSALKIMNSRGITKQELRYSGNLVNDNYENALRHLSSYKENSAIALILYITYVVLGVGGLVLRNNGFPKLGVVLIIIGVLALILFLVALIKSYTNQTSFYKLLNKNRASNIIFLFILGIPLYFIYNIFFNKKMEEELKDIR
;
A
#
# COMPACT_ATOMS: atom_id res chain seq x y z
N MET A 1 -17.55 -11.56 -36.08
CA MET A 1 -17.89 -11.74 -34.65
C MET A 1 -19.27 -12.35 -34.54
N LYS A 2 -19.50 -13.30 -33.61
CA LYS A 2 -20.86 -13.77 -33.31
C LYS A 2 -21.68 -12.65 -32.65
N ILE A 3 -23.02 -12.72 -32.73
CA ILE A 3 -23.92 -11.67 -32.22
C ILE A 3 -23.68 -11.40 -30.73
N LEU A 4 -23.58 -12.45 -29.92
CA LEU A 4 -23.31 -12.36 -28.48
C LEU A 4 -21.96 -11.69 -28.18
N ASP A 5 -20.91 -12.07 -28.91
CA ASP A 5 -19.56 -11.49 -28.74
C ASP A 5 -19.58 -9.98 -29.02
N ARG A 6 -20.35 -9.55 -30.04
CA ARG A 6 -20.52 -8.13 -30.41
C ARG A 6 -21.33 -7.38 -29.35
N TYR A 7 -22.40 -7.96 -28.84
CA TYR A 7 -23.22 -7.37 -27.78
C TYR A 7 -22.38 -7.10 -26.53
N ILE A 8 -21.66 -8.12 -26.05
CA ILE A 8 -20.78 -8.01 -24.86
C ILE A 8 -19.70 -6.95 -25.07
N LEU A 9 -19.02 -6.96 -26.23
CA LEU A 9 -17.97 -5.98 -26.53
C LEU A 9 -18.53 -4.55 -26.59
N THR A 10 -19.71 -4.37 -27.20
CA THR A 10 -20.33 -3.04 -27.33
C THR A 10 -20.77 -2.50 -25.98
N SER A 11 -21.38 -3.34 -25.13
CA SER A 11 -21.74 -2.96 -23.76
C SER A 11 -20.51 -2.60 -22.95
N TYR A 12 -19.43 -3.40 -23.05
CA TYR A 12 -18.17 -3.09 -22.39
C TYR A 12 -17.55 -1.78 -22.86
N LEU A 13 -17.44 -1.53 -24.17
CA LEU A 13 -16.84 -0.31 -24.71
C LEU A 13 -17.62 0.95 -24.30
N LYS A 14 -18.96 0.89 -24.27
CA LYS A 14 -19.79 2.01 -23.82
C LYS A 14 -19.51 2.35 -22.35
N THR A 15 -19.53 1.34 -21.47
CA THR A 15 -19.22 1.54 -20.05
C THR A 15 -17.77 1.98 -19.85
N PHE A 16 -16.82 1.34 -20.53
CA PHE A 16 -15.40 1.65 -20.47
C PHE A 16 -15.11 3.10 -20.85
N LEU A 17 -15.63 3.59 -21.99
CA LEU A 17 -15.38 4.95 -22.44
C LEU A 17 -16.02 5.97 -21.48
N SER A 18 -17.23 5.71 -21.01
CA SER A 18 -17.91 6.59 -20.04
C SER A 18 -17.12 6.68 -18.74
N VAL A 19 -16.72 5.54 -18.17
CA VAL A 19 -15.94 5.48 -16.92
C VAL A 19 -14.57 6.12 -17.11
N PHE A 20 -13.90 5.84 -18.23
CA PHE A 20 -12.59 6.40 -18.55
C PHE A 20 -12.63 7.92 -18.59
N VAL A 21 -13.60 8.51 -19.30
CA VAL A 21 -13.73 9.97 -19.42
C VAL A 21 -14.01 10.61 -18.06
N ILE A 22 -14.93 10.04 -17.27
CA ILE A 22 -15.26 10.56 -15.94
C ILE A 22 -14.03 10.50 -15.01
N LEU A 23 -13.35 9.35 -14.94
CA LEU A 23 -12.17 9.21 -14.10
C LEU A 23 -11.02 10.11 -14.59
N MET A 24 -10.78 10.18 -15.89
CA MET A 24 -9.76 11.04 -16.46
C MET A 24 -10.01 12.50 -16.11
N LEU A 25 -11.26 12.97 -16.20
CA LEU A 25 -11.64 14.32 -15.78
C LEU A 25 -11.36 14.56 -14.29
N ILE A 26 -11.74 13.62 -13.43
CA ILE A 26 -11.47 13.71 -11.98
C ILE A 26 -9.97 13.84 -11.71
N PHE A 27 -9.14 13.01 -12.34
CA PHE A 27 -7.67 13.06 -12.14
C PHE A 27 -7.02 14.31 -12.76
N VAL A 28 -7.57 14.84 -13.86
CA VAL A 28 -7.12 16.12 -14.43
C VAL A 28 -7.46 17.27 -13.47
N LEU A 29 -8.68 17.32 -12.91
CA LEU A 29 -9.07 18.32 -11.92
C LEU A 29 -8.22 18.22 -10.64
N GLN A 30 -7.95 16.99 -10.18
CA GLN A 30 -7.00 16.76 -9.09
C GLN A 30 -5.61 17.31 -9.41
N SER A 31 -5.16 17.16 -10.67
CA SER A 31 -3.86 17.67 -11.11
C SER A 31 -3.83 19.20 -11.17
N VAL A 32 -4.92 19.86 -11.56
CA VAL A 32 -5.05 21.33 -11.47
C VAL A 32 -4.84 21.79 -10.04
N TRP A 33 -5.47 21.12 -9.08
CA TRP A 33 -5.30 21.43 -7.66
C TRP A 33 -3.87 21.20 -7.18
N LEU A 34 -3.25 20.08 -7.57
CA LEU A 34 -1.87 19.75 -7.21
C LEU A 34 -0.87 20.82 -7.68
N TYR A 35 -1.13 21.45 -8.83
CA TYR A 35 -0.27 22.46 -9.43
C TYR A 35 -0.84 23.88 -9.35
N ILE A 36 -1.77 24.13 -8.43
CA ILE A 36 -2.43 25.43 -8.33
C ILE A 36 -1.44 26.57 -8.07
N SER A 37 -0.38 26.34 -7.30
CA SER A 37 0.68 27.33 -7.04
C SER A 37 1.53 27.65 -8.28
N GLU A 38 1.56 26.76 -9.27
CA GLU A 38 2.26 26.98 -10.53
C GLU A 38 1.40 27.71 -11.56
N LEU A 39 0.07 27.64 -11.41
CA LEU A 39 -0.89 28.16 -12.37
C LEU A 39 -1.58 29.46 -11.91
N ALA A 40 -1.93 29.57 -10.63
CA ALA A 40 -2.69 30.69 -10.09
C ALA A 40 -1.79 31.89 -9.78
N GLY A 41 -2.28 33.09 -10.08
CA GLY A 41 -1.60 34.36 -9.77
C GLY A 41 -0.43 34.72 -10.70
N LYS A 42 -0.26 33.99 -11.82
CA LYS A 42 0.86 34.17 -12.75
C LYS A 42 0.46 34.67 -14.14
N ASP A 43 -0.73 35.26 -14.31
CA ASP A 43 -1.23 35.80 -15.60
C ASP A 43 -0.96 34.88 -16.81
N LEU A 44 -1.18 33.57 -16.64
CA LEU A 44 -0.93 32.59 -17.69
C LEU A 44 -2.01 32.67 -18.76
N GLU A 45 -1.57 32.69 -20.02
CA GLU A 45 -2.46 32.57 -21.17
C GLU A 45 -3.18 31.20 -21.14
N LEU A 46 -4.44 31.19 -21.58
CA LEU A 46 -5.29 30.01 -21.54
C LEU A 46 -4.68 28.84 -22.36
N ASP A 47 -3.95 29.15 -23.45
CA ASP A 47 -3.26 28.15 -24.27
C ASP A 47 -2.16 27.41 -23.49
N VAL A 48 -1.43 28.11 -22.62
CA VAL A 48 -0.39 27.54 -21.74
C VAL A 48 -1.02 26.59 -20.74
N ILE A 49 -2.17 26.97 -20.16
CA ILE A 49 -2.93 26.12 -19.24
C ILE A 49 -3.42 24.86 -19.96
N ILE A 50 -3.97 24.97 -21.17
CA ILE A 50 -4.40 23.80 -21.96
C ILE A 50 -3.21 22.88 -22.28
N LYS A 51 -2.08 23.44 -22.75
CA LYS A 51 -0.85 22.66 -23.01
C LYS A 51 -0.36 21.95 -21.76
N PHE A 52 -0.42 22.62 -20.60
CA PHE A 52 -0.06 22.05 -19.30
C PHE A 52 -0.92 20.83 -18.97
N LEU A 53 -2.25 20.96 -19.05
CA LEU A 53 -3.17 19.85 -18.76
C LEU A 53 -3.02 18.71 -19.77
N MET A 54 -2.79 19.03 -21.04
CA MET A 54 -2.55 18.04 -22.09
C MET A 54 -1.26 17.24 -21.86
N TYR A 55 -0.19 17.87 -21.38
CA TYR A 55 1.07 17.18 -21.09
C TYR A 55 1.06 16.39 -19.78
N VAL A 56 0.27 16.81 -18.79
CA VAL A 56 0.02 16.01 -17.57
C VAL A 56 -0.79 14.75 -17.88
N SER A 57 -1.74 14.84 -18.80
CA SER A 57 -2.75 13.80 -19.04
C SER A 57 -2.17 12.39 -19.31
N PRO A 58 -1.15 12.20 -20.17
CA PRO A 58 -0.59 10.87 -20.46
C PRO A 58 -0.10 10.10 -19.24
N ARG A 59 0.47 10.77 -18.23
CA ARG A 59 0.95 10.06 -17.03
C ARG A 59 -0.19 9.56 -16.14
N LEU A 60 -1.34 10.24 -16.17
CA LEU A 60 -2.53 9.85 -15.40
C LEU A 60 -3.11 8.52 -15.90
N ILE A 61 -2.90 8.18 -17.17
CA ILE A 61 -3.37 6.92 -17.78
C ILE A 61 -2.79 5.69 -17.06
N VAL A 62 -1.58 5.78 -16.50
CA VAL A 62 -0.96 4.70 -15.70
C VAL A 62 -1.86 4.28 -14.54
N LEU A 63 -2.60 5.22 -13.97
CA LEU A 63 -3.47 5.00 -12.82
C LEU A 63 -4.95 4.85 -13.22
N VAL A 64 -5.42 5.66 -14.17
CA VAL A 64 -6.82 5.67 -14.62
C VAL A 64 -7.18 4.40 -15.38
N LEU A 65 -6.29 3.89 -16.23
CA LEU A 65 -6.62 2.78 -17.13
C LEU A 65 -6.89 1.46 -16.38
N PRO A 66 -6.04 1.00 -15.45
CA PRO A 66 -6.30 -0.25 -14.72
C PRO A 66 -7.56 -0.16 -13.85
N LEU A 67 -7.82 1.01 -13.24
CA LEU A 67 -9.05 1.29 -12.50
C LEU A 67 -10.29 1.22 -13.40
N THR A 68 -10.24 1.85 -14.58
CA THR A 68 -11.32 1.85 -15.56
C THR A 68 -11.64 0.43 -16.00
N ILE A 69 -10.62 -0.39 -16.30
CA ILE A 69 -10.80 -1.78 -16.72
C ILE A 69 -11.48 -2.58 -15.61
N LEU A 70 -11.01 -2.47 -14.37
CA LEU A 70 -11.59 -3.17 -13.22
C LEU A 70 -13.06 -2.78 -13.04
N LEU A 71 -13.34 -1.48 -12.96
CA LEU A 71 -14.67 -0.94 -12.70
C LEU A 71 -15.65 -1.30 -13.82
N SER A 72 -15.25 -1.11 -15.08
CA SER A 72 -16.10 -1.42 -16.24
C SER A 72 -16.39 -2.92 -16.34
N SER A 73 -15.41 -3.78 -16.02
CA SER A 73 -15.61 -5.23 -16.02
C SER A 73 -16.62 -5.64 -14.94
N ILE A 74 -16.47 -5.11 -13.73
CA ILE A 74 -17.38 -5.38 -12.63
C ILE A 74 -18.80 -4.91 -12.96
N MET A 75 -18.95 -3.69 -13.48
CA MET A 75 -20.26 -3.11 -13.83
C MET A 75 -20.96 -3.90 -14.94
N VAL A 76 -20.26 -4.27 -16.02
CA VAL A 76 -20.88 -4.96 -17.15
C VAL A 76 -21.27 -6.39 -16.78
N PHE A 77 -20.35 -7.16 -16.21
CA PHE A 77 -20.67 -8.54 -15.79
C PHE A 77 -21.64 -8.57 -14.61
N GLY A 78 -21.62 -7.56 -13.74
CA GLY A 78 -22.62 -7.36 -12.70
C GLY A 78 -24.01 -7.09 -13.27
N SER A 79 -24.12 -6.19 -14.26
CA SER A 79 -25.39 -5.90 -14.92
C SER A 79 -25.96 -7.12 -15.65
N PHE A 80 -25.12 -7.93 -16.30
CA PHE A 80 -25.56 -9.19 -16.93
C PHE A 80 -26.04 -10.20 -15.88
N ALA A 81 -25.47 -10.22 -14.68
CA ALA A 81 -25.90 -11.08 -13.59
C ALA A 81 -27.22 -10.58 -12.95
N GLU A 82 -27.37 -9.27 -12.78
CA GLU A 82 -28.55 -8.63 -12.20
C GLU A 82 -29.78 -8.73 -13.12
N ASN A 83 -29.60 -8.52 -14.42
CA ASN A 83 -30.67 -8.64 -15.43
C ASN A 83 -30.96 -10.09 -15.86
N TYR A 84 -30.41 -11.09 -15.17
CA TYR A 84 -30.52 -12.51 -15.52
C TYR A 84 -30.04 -12.90 -16.94
N GLU A 85 -29.41 -11.99 -17.69
CA GLU A 85 -28.83 -12.27 -19.01
C GLU A 85 -27.75 -13.35 -18.92
N PHE A 86 -26.92 -13.29 -17.88
CA PHE A 86 -25.87 -14.27 -17.64
C PHE A 86 -26.43 -15.66 -17.30
N ALA A 87 -27.56 -15.72 -16.58
CA ALA A 87 -28.25 -16.96 -16.29
C ALA A 87 -28.84 -17.58 -17.56
N ALA A 88 -29.47 -16.77 -18.42
CA ALA A 88 -29.99 -17.21 -19.71
C ALA A 88 -28.88 -17.77 -20.63
N MET A 89 -27.73 -17.11 -20.70
CA MET A 89 -26.56 -17.61 -21.45
C MET A 89 -26.13 -18.99 -20.95
N LYS A 90 -26.02 -19.18 -19.62
CA LYS A 90 -25.64 -20.47 -19.04
C LYS A 90 -26.66 -21.58 -19.32
N SER A 91 -27.95 -21.29 -19.30
CA SER A 91 -28.99 -22.27 -19.63
C SER A 91 -28.90 -22.79 -21.06
N THR A 92 -28.29 -22.03 -21.97
CA THR A 92 -28.00 -22.47 -23.35
C THR A 92 -26.66 -23.21 -23.50
N GLY A 93 -25.97 -23.51 -22.40
CA GLY A 93 -24.67 -24.19 -22.38
C GLY A 93 -23.46 -23.27 -22.59
N ILE A 94 -23.64 -21.95 -22.58
CA ILE A 94 -22.53 -20.99 -22.74
C ILE A 94 -21.83 -20.80 -21.39
N SER A 95 -20.55 -21.18 -21.33
CA SER A 95 -19.73 -21.01 -20.13
C SER A 95 -19.31 -19.54 -19.91
N LEU A 96 -19.00 -19.16 -18.66
CA LEU A 96 -18.47 -17.83 -18.33
C LEU A 96 -17.23 -17.47 -19.15
N GLN A 97 -16.33 -18.44 -19.31
CA GLN A 97 -15.09 -18.26 -20.07
C GLN A 97 -15.35 -17.96 -21.54
N ARG A 98 -16.41 -18.54 -22.13
CA ARG A 98 -16.82 -18.23 -23.49
C ARG A 98 -17.31 -16.79 -23.61
N THR A 99 -18.11 -16.32 -22.66
CA THR A 99 -18.60 -14.93 -22.57
C THR A 99 -17.44 -13.94 -22.41
N MET A 100 -16.44 -14.27 -21.61
CA MET A 100 -15.27 -13.40 -21.37
C MET A 100 -14.30 -13.35 -22.56
N ARG A 101 -14.30 -14.34 -23.46
CA ARG A 101 -13.27 -14.50 -24.50
C ARG A 101 -13.12 -13.27 -25.41
N SER A 102 -14.21 -12.68 -25.88
CA SER A 102 -14.14 -11.51 -26.78
C SER A 102 -13.52 -10.29 -26.09
N LEU A 103 -13.85 -10.09 -24.81
CA LEU A 103 -13.28 -9.03 -23.99
C LEU A 103 -11.83 -9.32 -23.62
N SER A 104 -11.47 -10.57 -23.29
CA SER A 104 -10.08 -10.93 -23.03
C SER A 104 -9.16 -10.62 -24.20
N ILE A 105 -9.60 -10.89 -25.44
CA ILE A 105 -8.85 -10.52 -26.65
C ILE A 105 -8.69 -9.00 -26.74
N PHE A 106 -9.76 -8.25 -26.52
CA PHE A 106 -9.71 -6.79 -26.49
C PHE A 106 -8.75 -6.26 -25.43
N ILE A 107 -8.78 -6.81 -24.21
CA ILE A 107 -7.90 -6.38 -23.11
C ILE A 107 -6.43 -6.72 -23.36
N VAL A 108 -6.15 -7.86 -24.00
CA VAL A 108 -4.77 -8.19 -24.42
C VAL A 108 -4.27 -7.19 -25.47
N LEU A 109 -5.10 -6.84 -26.46
CA LEU A 109 -4.76 -5.81 -27.44
C LEU A 109 -4.57 -4.43 -26.78
N LEU A 110 -5.43 -4.08 -25.82
CA LEU A 110 -5.33 -2.85 -25.06
C LEU A 110 -4.06 -2.83 -24.21
N ALA A 111 -3.65 -3.95 -23.61
CA ALA A 111 -2.41 -4.06 -22.84
C ALA A 111 -1.17 -3.84 -23.70
N VAL A 112 -1.14 -4.40 -24.92
CA VAL A 112 -0.06 -4.14 -25.89
C VAL A 112 -0.04 -2.66 -26.29
N THR A 113 -1.19 -2.07 -26.58
CA THR A 113 -1.31 -0.64 -26.91
C THR A 113 -0.83 0.23 -25.75
N THR A 114 -1.17 -0.16 -24.52
CA THR A 114 -0.77 0.54 -23.29
C THR A 114 0.73 0.47 -23.07
N PHE A 115 1.37 -0.65 -23.38
CA PHE A 115 2.83 -0.75 -23.35
C PHE A 115 3.49 0.25 -24.30
N PHE A 116 3.04 0.31 -25.57
CA PHE A 116 3.56 1.29 -26.53
C PHE A 116 3.30 2.73 -26.10
N PHE A 117 2.12 2.99 -25.53
CA PHE A 117 1.77 4.30 -24.98
C PHE A 117 2.70 4.68 -23.82
N SER A 118 2.94 3.75 -22.89
CA SER A 118 3.83 3.93 -21.74
C SER A 118 5.31 4.06 -22.13
N ASN A 119 5.70 3.42 -23.23
CA ASN A 119 7.06 3.49 -23.73
C ASN A 119 7.35 4.76 -24.54
N ASN A 120 6.38 5.28 -25.30
CA ASN A 120 6.63 6.35 -26.28
C ASN A 120 5.92 7.66 -25.92
N VAL A 121 4.62 7.61 -25.57
CA VAL A 121 3.80 8.80 -25.38
C VAL A 121 4.05 9.42 -24.01
N ILE A 122 4.07 8.61 -22.95
CA ILE A 122 4.31 9.10 -21.58
C ILE A 122 5.67 9.81 -21.48
N PRO A 123 6.80 9.23 -21.95
CA PRO A 123 8.09 9.89 -21.84
C PRO A 123 8.18 11.20 -22.61
N SER A 124 7.61 11.25 -23.82
CA SER A 124 7.54 12.48 -24.61
C SER A 124 6.70 13.56 -23.93
N ALA A 125 5.58 13.17 -23.32
CA ALA A 125 4.72 14.07 -22.57
C ALA A 125 5.40 14.59 -21.30
N GLU A 126 6.10 13.73 -20.56
CA GLU A 126 6.88 14.11 -19.37
C GLU A 126 8.00 15.09 -19.72
N PHE A 127 8.71 14.88 -20.84
CA PHE A 127 9.72 15.82 -21.30
C PHE A 127 9.13 17.19 -21.65
N LYS A 128 8.03 17.23 -22.41
CA LYS A 128 7.33 18.48 -22.74
C LYS A 128 6.73 19.15 -21.52
N PHE A 129 6.21 18.38 -20.57
CA PHE A 129 5.67 18.85 -19.31
C PHE A 129 6.76 19.51 -18.46
N TYR A 130 7.92 18.86 -18.33
CA TYR A 130 9.07 19.40 -17.61
C TYR A 130 9.56 20.72 -18.24
N ASN A 131 9.74 20.75 -19.56
CA ASN A 131 10.17 21.97 -20.25
C ASN A 131 9.14 23.10 -20.12
N LEU A 132 7.85 22.79 -20.20
CA LEU A 132 6.80 23.79 -20.01
C LEU A 132 6.82 24.36 -18.59
N ARG A 133 6.95 23.51 -17.56
CA ARG A 133 7.08 23.94 -16.16
C ARG A 133 8.31 24.80 -15.94
N ARG A 134 9.45 24.41 -16.50
CA ARG A 134 10.69 25.19 -16.45
C ARG A 134 10.51 26.54 -17.14
N ASN A 135 9.83 26.59 -18.28
CA ASN A 135 9.54 27.85 -18.98
C ASN A 135 8.60 28.74 -18.16
N ILE A 136 7.54 28.20 -17.56
CA ILE A 136 6.64 28.97 -16.67
C ILE A 136 7.41 29.54 -15.47
N ALA A 137 8.37 28.79 -14.92
CA ALA A 137 9.20 29.24 -13.80
C ALA A 137 10.24 30.30 -14.22
N LYS A 138 10.92 30.11 -15.37
CA LYS A 138 12.03 30.96 -15.82
C LYS A 138 11.60 32.20 -16.60
N VAL A 139 10.50 32.15 -17.34
CA VAL A 139 10.24 33.11 -18.44
C VAL A 139 9.66 34.44 -17.98
N LYS A 140 9.11 34.59 -16.76
CA LYS A 140 8.65 35.93 -16.30
C LYS A 140 8.89 36.15 -14.80
N PRO A 141 10.05 36.70 -14.40
CA PRO A 141 10.24 37.26 -13.05
C PRO A 141 9.14 38.29 -12.68
N ALA A 142 8.61 39.00 -13.68
CA ALA A 142 7.46 39.90 -13.55
C ALA A 142 6.11 39.22 -13.23
N MET A 143 5.93 37.92 -13.54
CA MET A 143 4.73 37.15 -13.15
C MET A 143 4.73 36.77 -11.67
N ALA A 144 5.88 36.80 -10.99
CA ALA A 144 5.93 36.56 -9.55
C ALA A 144 5.31 37.72 -8.74
N ILE A 145 5.09 38.88 -9.38
CA ILE A 145 4.53 40.08 -8.76
C ILE A 145 3.11 40.28 -9.28
N ALA A 146 2.10 39.86 -8.52
CA ALA A 146 0.70 40.17 -8.83
C ALA A 146 0.34 41.62 -8.40
N GLU A 147 -0.51 42.28 -9.17
CA GLU A 147 -0.99 43.64 -8.90
C GLU A 147 -1.86 43.72 -7.65
N GLY A 148 -1.79 44.83 -6.92
CA GLY A 148 -2.70 45.13 -5.81
C GLY A 148 -2.46 44.33 -4.52
N GLN A 149 -1.62 43.29 -4.53
CA GLN A 149 -1.31 42.46 -3.36
C GLN A 149 0.19 42.39 -3.06
N PHE A 150 0.53 41.99 -1.83
CA PHE A 150 1.91 41.75 -1.41
C PHE A 150 2.36 40.36 -1.87
N ASN A 151 3.47 40.31 -2.61
CA ASN A 151 4.09 39.09 -3.12
C ASN A 151 5.46 38.90 -2.46
N GLN A 152 5.67 37.75 -1.83
CA GLN A 152 6.95 37.39 -1.24
C GLN A 152 7.92 36.91 -2.33
N ILE A 153 9.08 37.57 -2.46
CA ILE A 153 10.11 37.27 -3.46
C ILE A 153 11.46 37.20 -2.75
N GLY A 154 11.93 35.97 -2.47
CA GLY A 154 13.19 35.75 -1.78
C GLY A 154 13.13 36.36 -0.38
N SER A 155 14.04 37.29 -0.08
CA SER A 155 14.10 37.99 1.21
C SER A 155 13.21 39.25 1.29
N ILE A 156 12.52 39.61 0.21
CA ILE A 156 11.67 40.81 0.14
C ILE A 156 10.19 40.47 -0.02
N ASN A 157 9.32 41.38 0.41
CA ASN A 157 7.89 41.34 0.16
C ASN A 157 7.48 42.61 -0.59
N ILE A 158 7.06 42.46 -1.85
CA ILE A 158 6.82 43.57 -2.78
C ILE A 158 5.34 43.70 -3.12
N LYS A 159 4.82 44.92 -3.08
CA LYS A 159 3.49 45.30 -3.58
C LYS A 159 3.66 46.33 -4.68
N VAL A 160 2.90 46.17 -5.75
CA VAL A 160 2.85 47.09 -6.89
C VAL A 160 1.38 47.43 -7.13
N ALA A 161 1.07 48.70 -7.39
CA ALA A 161 -0.30 49.13 -7.68
C ALA A 161 -0.75 48.67 -9.06
N ASN A 162 0.01 49.03 -10.10
CA ASN A 162 -0.25 48.67 -11.50
C ASN A 162 1.05 48.23 -12.19
N LYS A 163 0.95 47.35 -13.18
CA LYS A 163 2.05 47.00 -14.09
C LYS A 163 1.70 47.38 -15.53
N SER A 164 2.71 47.68 -16.33
CA SER A 164 2.56 47.97 -17.75
C SER A 164 3.74 47.45 -18.59
N GLY A 165 3.55 47.42 -19.92
CA GLY A 165 4.51 46.88 -20.90
C GLY A 165 4.25 45.43 -21.30
N ASP A 166 4.81 44.99 -22.43
CA ASP A 166 4.57 43.68 -23.04
C ASP A 166 4.91 42.47 -22.13
N LYS A 167 5.81 42.68 -21.16
CA LYS A 167 6.19 41.68 -20.16
C LYS A 167 5.79 42.07 -18.72
N GLY A 168 5.02 43.16 -18.56
CA GLY A 168 4.71 43.73 -17.25
C GLY A 168 5.95 44.26 -16.52
N GLN A 169 6.95 44.75 -17.27
CA GLN A 169 8.24 45.16 -16.72
C GLN A 169 8.21 46.51 -16.00
N TYR A 170 7.24 47.38 -16.33
CA TYR A 170 7.11 48.69 -15.70
C TYR A 170 6.12 48.59 -14.53
N LEU A 171 6.53 49.13 -13.38
CA LEU A 171 5.82 49.03 -12.11
C LEU A 171 5.45 50.43 -11.63
N GLU A 172 4.24 50.61 -11.11
CA GLU A 172 3.77 51.86 -10.51
C GLU A 172 3.47 51.69 -9.01
N ASP A 173 3.82 52.70 -8.21
CA ASP A 173 3.70 52.73 -6.74
C ASP A 173 4.21 51.44 -6.08
N VAL A 174 5.54 51.28 -6.11
CA VAL A 174 6.21 50.08 -5.61
C VAL A 174 6.51 50.25 -4.13
N ILE A 175 6.08 49.28 -3.33
CA ILE A 175 6.38 49.18 -1.90
C ILE A 175 7.09 47.86 -1.64
N ILE A 176 8.31 47.92 -1.10
CA ILE A 176 9.12 46.75 -0.77
C ILE A 176 9.38 46.74 0.73
N HIS A 177 9.08 45.62 1.38
CA HIS A 177 9.48 45.33 2.75
C HIS A 177 10.61 44.30 2.75
N GLN A 178 11.69 44.57 3.46
CA GLN A 178 12.82 43.64 3.60
C GLN A 178 13.07 43.31 5.07
N LYS A 179 13.32 42.01 5.34
CA LYS A 179 13.68 41.51 6.67
C LYS A 179 15.18 41.66 6.89
N LYS A 180 15.59 42.00 8.13
CA LYS A 180 16.99 42.23 8.50
C LYS A 180 17.46 41.17 9.51
N GLY A 181 18.26 40.21 9.03
CA GLY A 181 18.81 39.14 9.87
C GLY A 181 17.74 38.26 10.54
N ASN A 182 18.00 37.83 11.77
CA ASN A 182 17.10 36.95 12.55
C ASN A 182 16.03 37.70 13.36
N TYR A 183 15.89 39.01 13.18
CA TYR A 183 14.90 39.80 13.91
C TYR A 183 13.52 39.68 13.26
N SER A 184 12.49 39.48 14.09
CA SER A 184 11.10 39.37 13.64
C SER A 184 10.55 40.77 13.34
N GLY A 185 10.28 41.07 12.07
CA GLY A 185 9.68 42.34 11.64
C GLY A 185 10.13 42.80 10.25
N ASN A 186 9.39 43.75 9.68
CA ASN A 186 9.77 44.45 8.46
C ASN A 186 10.55 45.70 8.86
N HIS A 187 11.88 45.62 8.83
CA HIS A 187 12.74 46.69 9.35
C HIS A 187 13.18 47.66 8.26
N THR A 188 13.13 47.24 7.00
CA THR A 188 13.46 48.09 5.86
C THR A 188 12.24 48.22 4.95
N VAL A 189 11.85 49.45 4.62
CA VAL A 189 10.74 49.78 3.74
C VAL A 189 11.26 50.68 2.63
N ILE A 190 11.05 50.28 1.39
CA ILE A 190 11.42 51.04 0.20
C ILE A 190 10.12 51.39 -0.52
N LYS A 191 9.91 52.67 -0.82
CA LYS A 191 8.75 53.14 -1.57
C LYS A 191 9.19 53.99 -2.74
N SER A 192 8.82 53.63 -3.96
CA SER A 192 9.15 54.38 -5.18
C SER A 192 7.91 54.67 -6.01
N LYS A 193 7.94 55.76 -6.78
CA LYS A 193 6.84 56.13 -7.68
C LYS A 193 6.72 55.15 -8.84
N THR A 194 7.85 54.80 -9.44
CA THR A 194 7.92 53.86 -10.56
C THR A 194 9.07 52.87 -10.35
N GLY A 195 9.05 51.77 -11.09
CA GLY A 195 10.14 50.81 -11.13
C GLY A 195 10.14 50.04 -12.45
N GLU A 196 11.27 49.43 -12.77
CA GLU A 196 11.47 48.60 -13.95
C GLU A 196 12.13 47.28 -13.56
N ILE A 197 11.67 46.19 -14.16
CA ILE A 197 12.28 44.87 -14.06
C ILE A 197 13.22 44.71 -15.27
N THR A 198 14.54 44.75 -15.05
CA THR A 198 15.56 44.70 -16.11
C THR A 198 16.23 43.32 -16.25
N SER A 199 15.63 42.28 -15.66
CA SER A 199 16.24 40.95 -15.56
C SER A 199 16.35 40.28 -16.94
N SER A 200 17.52 39.73 -17.25
CA SER A 200 17.71 38.92 -18.46
C SER A 200 16.97 37.57 -18.33
N VAL A 201 16.47 37.04 -19.45
CA VAL A 201 15.71 35.77 -19.51
C VAL A 201 16.54 34.57 -19.01
N ASP A 202 17.87 34.69 -19.04
CA ASP A 202 18.82 33.63 -18.67
C ASP A 202 19.45 33.84 -17.27
N SER A 203 19.05 34.86 -16.51
CA SER A 203 19.63 35.16 -15.19
C SER A 203 18.69 34.77 -14.06
N ASP A 204 19.21 34.04 -13.06
CA ASP A 204 18.50 33.74 -11.80
C ASP A 204 18.46 34.95 -10.83
N VAL A 205 18.80 36.14 -11.29
CA VAL A 205 18.77 37.38 -10.51
C VAL A 205 17.65 38.28 -11.03
N LEU A 206 16.66 38.55 -10.16
CA LEU A 206 15.66 39.59 -10.41
C LEU A 206 16.30 40.95 -10.10
N GLN A 207 16.61 41.72 -11.13
CA GLN A 207 17.01 43.12 -11.01
C GLN A 207 15.78 44.03 -11.08
N LEU A 208 15.55 44.76 -10.00
CA LEU A 208 14.52 45.79 -9.85
C LEU A 208 15.20 47.16 -9.82
N VAL A 209 14.95 47.99 -10.82
CA VAL A 209 15.40 49.38 -10.87
C VAL A 209 14.25 50.28 -10.45
N LEU A 210 14.35 50.91 -9.28
CA LEU A 210 13.32 51.77 -8.72
C LEU A 210 13.67 53.24 -8.95
N TYR A 211 12.68 54.05 -9.32
CA TYR A 211 12.85 55.47 -9.61
C TYR A 211 12.07 56.35 -8.65
N ASP A 212 12.68 57.48 -8.27
CA ASP A 212 12.10 58.53 -7.43
C ASP A 212 11.43 57.98 -6.16
N GLY A 213 12.26 57.48 -5.23
CA GLY A 213 11.79 56.80 -4.04
C GLY A 213 12.43 57.22 -2.73
N ASN A 214 11.90 56.66 -1.66
CA ASN A 214 12.40 56.82 -0.31
C ASN A 214 12.72 55.45 0.27
N TYR A 215 13.88 55.35 0.90
CA TYR A 215 14.37 54.21 1.65
C TYR A 215 14.26 54.52 3.14
N TYR A 216 13.59 53.66 3.88
CA TYR A 216 13.42 53.75 5.33
C TYR A 216 14.01 52.50 5.98
N ASP A 217 14.92 52.66 6.94
CA ASP A 217 15.53 51.54 7.68
C ASP A 217 15.50 51.80 9.18
N ALA A 218 14.74 50.98 9.90
CA ALA A 218 14.64 51.02 11.34
C ALA A 218 15.91 50.43 11.96
N LEU A 219 16.68 51.27 12.66
CA LEU A 219 17.89 50.85 13.34
C LEU A 219 17.53 49.97 14.54
N GLN A 220 18.29 48.88 14.70
CA GLN A 220 18.13 47.91 15.79
C GLN A 220 19.35 47.98 16.73
N PRO A 221 19.45 49.00 17.60
CA PRO A 221 20.51 49.06 18.60
C PRO A 221 20.41 47.87 19.57
N LYS A 222 21.55 47.43 20.10
CA LYS A 222 21.61 46.27 21.03
C LYS A 222 20.88 46.53 22.35
N ASN A 223 20.78 47.80 22.77
CA ASN A 223 20.11 48.22 23.99
C ASN A 223 18.58 48.25 23.80
N TYR A 224 17.85 47.54 24.68
CA TYR A 224 16.39 47.43 24.64
C TYR A 224 15.69 48.79 24.73
N ASN A 225 16.12 49.65 25.67
CA ASN A 225 15.50 50.95 25.91
C ASN A 225 15.66 51.91 24.71
N GLU A 226 16.82 51.90 24.05
CA GLU A 226 17.08 52.70 22.85
C GLU A 226 16.25 52.24 21.66
N ARG A 227 15.94 50.94 21.59
CA ARG A 227 15.12 50.35 20.52
C ARG A 227 13.64 50.69 20.66
N GLU A 228 13.07 50.59 21.86
CA GLU A 228 11.62 50.76 22.07
C GLU A 228 11.18 52.22 22.21
N ILE A 229 11.99 53.06 22.86
CA ILE A 229 11.61 54.45 23.18
C ILE A 229 11.92 55.39 22.02
N ASN A 230 13.13 55.31 21.45
CA ASN A 230 13.60 56.29 20.47
C ASN A 230 13.27 55.91 19.03
N LYS A 231 12.95 54.64 18.77
CA LYS A 231 12.66 54.05 17.45
C LYS A 231 13.49 54.68 16.32
N PRO A 232 14.84 54.70 16.45
CA PRO A 232 15.69 55.41 15.52
C PRO A 232 15.55 54.80 14.12
N PHE A 233 15.40 55.66 13.10
CA PHE A 233 15.28 55.23 11.71
C PHE A 233 16.16 56.09 10.80
N ILE A 234 16.63 55.48 9.73
CA ILE A 234 17.29 56.15 8.62
C ILE A 234 16.24 56.40 7.54
N LYS A 235 16.20 57.63 7.02
CA LYS A 235 15.45 57.98 5.81
C LYS A 235 16.43 58.51 4.77
N SER A 236 16.41 57.93 3.58
CA SER A 236 17.19 58.37 2.43
C SER A 236 16.28 58.49 1.21
N SER A 237 16.40 59.56 0.45
CA SER A 237 15.75 59.71 -0.86
C SER A 237 16.71 59.31 -1.97
N PHE A 238 16.21 58.64 -3.00
CA PHE A 238 17.00 58.24 -4.16
C PHE A 238 16.27 58.59 -5.45
N GLU A 239 17.03 58.99 -6.47
CA GLU A 239 16.53 59.13 -7.84
C GLU A 239 16.47 57.76 -8.53
N ILE A 240 17.51 56.93 -8.34
CA ILE A 240 17.59 55.56 -8.85
C ILE A 240 18.10 54.64 -7.75
N TYR A 241 17.40 53.54 -7.51
CA TYR A 241 17.83 52.48 -6.59
C TYR A 241 17.70 51.12 -7.27
N THR A 242 18.83 50.41 -7.40
CA THR A 242 18.85 49.07 -7.99
C THR A 242 18.89 48.02 -6.89
N LEU A 243 17.90 47.13 -6.90
CA LEU A 243 17.79 46.00 -6.00
C LEU A 243 17.93 44.70 -6.79
N ASN A 244 18.93 43.90 -6.45
CA ASN A 244 19.12 42.57 -7.00
C ASN A 244 18.59 41.54 -5.99
N VAL A 245 17.55 40.82 -6.38
CA VAL A 245 16.98 39.73 -5.60
C VAL A 245 17.44 38.43 -6.23
N ASP A 246 18.19 37.64 -5.47
CA ASP A 246 18.56 36.30 -5.87
C ASP A 246 17.30 35.42 -5.90
N LEU A 247 16.86 35.05 -7.11
CA LEU A 247 15.74 34.16 -7.30
C LEU A 247 16.16 32.69 -7.22
N SER A 248 17.44 32.34 -7.05
CA SER A 248 17.86 30.94 -6.90
C SER A 248 17.06 30.22 -5.80
N GLN A 249 16.65 30.92 -4.73
CA GLN A 249 15.82 30.37 -3.66
C GLN A 249 14.32 30.29 -3.96
N ILE A 250 13.81 30.97 -4.99
CA ILE A 250 12.42 30.86 -5.48
C ILE A 250 12.34 29.90 -6.68
N ASN A 251 13.34 29.96 -7.56
CA ASN A 251 13.66 28.94 -8.56
C ASN A 251 14.12 27.62 -7.92
N ASN A 252 14.35 27.59 -6.59
CA ASN A 252 14.26 26.38 -5.76
C ASN A 252 12.81 25.85 -5.64
N VAL A 253 11.99 25.97 -6.70
CA VAL A 253 11.24 24.79 -7.11
C VAL A 253 12.32 23.79 -7.50
N ASP A 254 12.77 23.01 -6.53
CA ASP A 254 13.72 21.91 -6.60
C ASP A 254 13.85 21.29 -8.02
N PHE A 255 14.57 21.95 -8.93
CA PHE A 255 14.80 21.52 -10.31
C PHE A 255 16.26 21.07 -10.46
N ASP A 256 17.18 21.74 -9.74
CA ASP A 256 18.61 21.45 -9.72
C ASP A 256 19.03 20.54 -8.54
N ASN A 257 18.21 20.37 -7.49
CA ASN A 257 18.40 19.32 -6.47
C ASN A 257 17.49 18.10 -6.71
N ALA A 258 16.45 18.23 -7.55
CA ALA A 258 15.70 17.12 -8.14
C ALA A 258 16.36 16.59 -9.43
N ASP A 259 17.67 16.77 -9.57
CA ASP A 259 18.50 16.51 -10.76
C ASP A 259 18.62 15.02 -11.18
N VAL A 260 17.76 14.19 -10.60
CA VAL A 260 17.76 12.74 -10.71
C VAL A 260 16.32 12.17 -10.73
N SER A 261 15.34 12.88 -10.16
CA SER A 261 14.03 12.30 -9.83
C SER A 261 12.99 12.33 -10.96
N THR A 262 13.24 13.09 -12.04
CA THR A 262 12.33 13.20 -13.20
C THR A 262 12.98 12.82 -14.53
N LYS A 263 14.30 12.62 -14.59
CA LYS A 263 14.97 12.19 -15.84
C LYS A 263 14.50 10.81 -16.28
N TYR A 264 14.36 9.85 -15.37
CA TYR A 264 13.97 8.48 -15.74
C TYR A 264 12.54 8.37 -16.30
N SER A 265 11.60 9.23 -15.89
CA SER A 265 10.22 9.19 -16.41
C SER A 265 10.13 9.70 -17.85
N MET A 266 11.13 10.45 -18.31
CA MET A 266 11.27 10.96 -19.68
C MET A 266 11.95 9.97 -20.63
N LEU A 267 12.41 8.82 -20.13
CA LEU A 267 13.13 7.84 -20.93
C LEU A 267 12.22 6.72 -21.44
N THR A 268 12.50 6.26 -22.65
CA THR A 268 11.97 5.01 -23.21
C THR A 268 12.63 3.80 -22.53
N ALA A 269 12.06 2.60 -22.68
CA ALA A 269 12.64 1.38 -22.12
C ALA A 269 14.07 1.12 -22.62
N LYS A 270 14.36 1.42 -23.89
CA LYS A 270 15.70 1.25 -24.46
C LYS A 270 16.72 2.23 -23.84
N GLU A 271 16.33 3.48 -23.67
CA GLU A 271 17.18 4.49 -23.04
C GLU A 271 17.37 4.22 -21.55
N LEU A 272 16.33 3.72 -20.87
CA LEU A 272 16.41 3.27 -19.48
C LEU A 272 17.41 2.12 -19.32
N ASP A 273 17.35 1.11 -20.19
CA ASP A 273 18.26 -0.05 -20.14
C ASP A 273 19.73 0.39 -20.26
N TYR A 274 20.03 1.22 -21.27
CA TYR A 274 21.36 1.81 -21.45
C TYR A 274 21.79 2.67 -20.25
N THR A 275 20.88 3.50 -19.72
CA THR A 275 21.18 4.39 -18.60
C THR A 275 21.41 3.61 -17.31
N ILE A 276 20.65 2.53 -17.06
CA ILE A 276 20.84 1.64 -15.90
C ILE A 276 22.23 1.01 -15.94
N ASP A 277 22.65 0.50 -17.10
CA ASP A 277 23.99 -0.09 -17.27
C ASP A 277 25.09 0.94 -17.02
N SER A 278 24.99 2.11 -17.67
CA SER A 278 25.94 3.22 -17.49
C SER A 278 26.03 3.69 -16.03
N LEU A 279 24.89 3.81 -15.33
CA LEU A 279 24.86 4.21 -13.92
C LEU A 279 25.50 3.15 -13.00
N LYS A 280 25.33 1.85 -13.29
CA LYS A 280 25.98 0.78 -12.54
C LYS A 280 27.49 0.78 -12.72
N VAL A 281 27.97 0.90 -13.97
CA VAL A 281 29.41 1.01 -14.26
C VAL A 281 30.00 2.25 -13.58
N LYS A 282 29.27 3.37 -13.58
CA LYS A 282 29.71 4.58 -12.86
C LYS A 282 29.83 4.34 -11.35
N LEU A 283 28.84 3.69 -10.74
CA LEU A 283 28.85 3.38 -9.31
C LEU A 283 30.01 2.44 -8.95
N GLU A 284 30.30 1.44 -9.78
CA GLU A 284 31.44 0.54 -9.62
C GLU A 284 32.77 1.30 -9.67
N GLY A 285 32.95 2.17 -10.66
CA GLY A 285 34.14 3.03 -10.74
C GLY A 285 34.27 4.00 -9.56
N ASP A 286 33.16 4.46 -8.96
CA ASP A 286 33.21 5.30 -7.77
C ASP A 286 33.60 4.50 -6.50
N TYR A 287 33.22 3.21 -6.41
CA TYR A 287 33.73 2.30 -5.37
C TYR A 287 35.23 2.04 -5.52
N GLU A 288 35.73 1.86 -6.74
CA GLU A 288 37.16 1.68 -7.02
C GLU A 288 37.97 2.90 -6.59
N LYS A 289 37.54 4.12 -6.97
CA LYS A 289 38.18 5.37 -6.54
C LYS A 289 38.20 5.52 -5.01
N LEU A 290 37.10 5.16 -4.33
CA LEU A 290 37.07 5.18 -2.87
C LEU A 290 38.08 4.19 -2.29
N THR A 291 38.16 2.99 -2.86
CA THR A 291 39.08 1.94 -2.43
C THR A 291 40.53 2.40 -2.58
N GLU A 292 40.88 2.98 -3.74
CA GLU A 292 42.21 3.54 -3.99
C GLU A 292 42.54 4.68 -3.01
N SER A 293 41.59 5.60 -2.79
CA SER A 293 41.74 6.69 -1.83
C SER A 293 41.98 6.18 -0.41
N MET A 294 41.21 5.18 0.04
CA MET A 294 41.36 4.57 1.36
C MET A 294 42.68 3.83 1.49
N TYR A 295 43.08 3.08 0.46
CA TYR A 295 44.35 2.37 0.43
C TYR A 295 45.53 3.35 0.51
N ASN A 296 45.54 4.42 -0.27
CA ASN A 296 46.59 5.43 -0.24
C ASN A 296 46.67 6.15 1.11
N ARG A 297 45.54 6.35 1.80
CA ARG A 297 45.50 6.95 3.15
C ARG A 297 46.14 6.08 4.23
N THR A 298 46.25 4.76 4.02
CA THR A 298 46.96 3.88 4.96
C THR A 298 48.47 4.08 4.93
N THR A 299 49.01 4.81 3.95
CA THR A 299 50.45 4.96 3.66
C THR A 299 51.20 3.66 3.36
N ALA A 300 50.50 2.52 3.30
CA ALA A 300 51.08 1.21 3.00
C ALA A 300 51.80 1.19 1.63
N SER A 301 51.22 1.85 0.62
CA SER A 301 51.80 1.97 -0.73
C SER A 301 53.12 2.77 -0.77
N THR A 302 53.41 3.54 0.27
CA THR A 302 54.60 4.39 0.39
C THR A 302 55.61 3.91 1.44
N LEU A 303 55.25 2.92 2.27
CA LEU A 303 56.02 2.50 3.44
C LEU A 303 57.47 2.11 3.10
N ASN A 304 57.70 1.49 1.93
CA ASN A 304 59.03 1.02 1.52
C ASN A 304 59.72 1.90 0.47
N LYS A 305 59.12 3.02 0.06
CA LYS A 305 59.68 3.81 -1.06
C LYS A 305 60.85 4.70 -0.64
N ASN A 306 60.93 5.11 0.63
CA ASN A 306 61.91 6.09 1.12
C ASN A 306 62.62 5.65 2.42
N ILE A 307 62.49 4.40 2.84
CA ILE A 307 63.11 3.90 4.06
C ILE A 307 64.30 3.01 3.66
N LYS A 308 65.50 3.39 4.09
CA LYS A 308 66.65 2.47 4.16
C LYS A 308 66.62 1.88 5.58
N PRO A 309 66.15 0.63 5.77
CA PRO A 309 66.16 0.03 7.09
C PRO A 309 67.61 -0.11 7.56
N ASN A 310 67.89 0.32 8.78
CA ASN A 310 69.15 -0.02 9.43
C ASN A 310 69.08 -1.51 9.80
N GLU A 311 70.11 -2.29 9.49
CA GLU A 311 70.26 -3.64 10.01
C GLU A 311 70.50 -3.54 11.52
N VAL A 312 69.55 -4.02 12.31
CA VAL A 312 69.66 -4.07 13.77
C VAL A 312 69.45 -5.53 14.18
N ASP A 313 70.36 -6.08 14.96
CA ASP A 313 70.37 -7.50 15.39
C ASP A 313 69.21 -7.88 16.34
N SER A 314 68.30 -6.96 16.65
CA SER A 314 67.23 -7.18 17.62
C SER A 314 65.91 -6.61 17.12
N VAL A 315 64.99 -7.50 16.75
CA VAL A 315 63.59 -7.15 16.52
C VAL A 315 62.95 -6.88 17.88
N VAL A 316 62.83 -5.61 18.26
CA VAL A 316 62.09 -5.22 19.47
C VAL A 316 60.60 -5.42 19.18
N ILE A 317 60.09 -6.60 19.51
CA ILE A 317 58.65 -6.88 19.59
C ILE A 317 58.21 -6.49 21.01
N ASP A 318 58.14 -5.19 21.29
CA ASP A 318 57.47 -4.72 22.51
C ASP A 318 55.98 -4.54 22.19
N ASP A 319 55.10 -4.82 23.16
CA ASP A 319 53.63 -4.78 22.99
C ASP A 319 53.09 -3.39 22.58
N SER A 320 53.93 -2.34 22.65
CA SER A 320 53.56 -0.98 22.26
C SER A 320 54.64 -0.30 21.42
N LEU A 321 54.36 -0.14 20.12
CA LEU A 321 55.15 0.63 19.14
C LEU A 321 55.49 2.05 19.62
N LEU A 322 54.68 2.64 20.51
CA LEU A 322 54.91 3.98 21.07
C LEU A 322 56.20 4.05 21.92
N LYS A 323 56.59 2.95 22.58
CA LYS A 323 57.80 2.90 23.41
C LYS A 323 59.09 3.08 22.60
N MET A 324 59.05 2.82 21.29
CA MET A 324 60.16 3.05 20.37
C MET A 324 60.43 4.54 20.11
N PHE A 325 59.50 5.43 20.50
CA PHE A 325 59.61 6.88 20.30
C PHE A 325 59.83 7.62 21.63
N LYS A 326 60.48 8.79 21.57
CA LYS A 326 60.66 9.67 22.74
C LYS A 326 59.32 10.12 23.31
N LYS A 327 59.21 10.26 24.63
CA LYS A 327 57.96 10.68 25.34
C LYS A 327 57.37 11.98 24.80
N GLN A 328 58.20 12.94 24.34
CA GLN A 328 57.71 14.18 23.71
C GLN A 328 56.95 13.94 22.39
N LYS A 329 57.27 12.87 21.65
CA LYS A 329 56.61 12.52 20.38
C LYS A 329 55.34 11.67 20.54
N HIS A 330 55.12 11.09 21.71
CA HIS A 330 53.95 10.21 21.95
C HIS A 330 52.64 10.94 21.67
N LEU A 331 52.45 12.13 22.25
CA LEU A 331 51.24 12.93 22.06
C LEU A 331 51.02 13.28 20.58
N GLY A 332 52.07 13.76 19.88
CA GLY A 332 51.96 14.11 18.46
C GLY A 332 51.58 12.93 17.55
N ILE A 333 52.12 11.74 17.81
CA ILE A 333 51.77 10.52 17.06
C ILE A 333 50.31 10.12 17.31
N VAL A 334 49.88 10.15 18.57
CA VAL A 334 48.49 9.82 18.96
C VAL A 334 47.51 10.84 18.36
N ASP A 335 47.79 12.13 18.44
CA ASP A 335 46.96 13.18 17.85
C ASP A 335 46.86 13.06 16.33
N GLN A 336 47.97 12.76 15.64
CA GLN A 336 47.97 12.52 14.20
C GLN A 336 47.13 11.28 13.85
N ALA A 337 47.22 10.21 14.62
CA ALA A 337 46.40 9.01 14.42
C ALA A 337 44.90 9.31 14.64
N ILE A 338 44.55 10.01 15.72
CA ILE A 338 43.17 10.42 16.01
C ILE A 338 42.62 11.30 14.88
N ASN A 339 43.38 12.29 14.41
CA ASN A 339 42.96 13.19 13.33
C ASN A 339 42.79 12.45 11.99
N THR A 340 43.67 11.48 11.72
CA THR A 340 43.56 10.60 10.54
C THR A 340 42.30 9.75 10.61
N LEU A 341 42.01 9.16 11.77
CA LEU A 341 40.79 8.37 11.98
C LEU A 341 39.52 9.21 11.85
N LYS A 342 39.47 10.39 12.49
CA LYS A 342 38.33 11.31 12.40
C LYS A 342 38.05 11.74 10.96
N SER A 343 39.07 12.14 10.22
CA SER A 343 38.92 12.54 8.81
C SER A 343 38.51 11.37 7.92
N THR A 344 39.07 10.17 8.12
CA THR A 344 38.64 8.97 7.39
C THR A 344 37.19 8.62 7.68
N GLN A 345 36.76 8.69 8.94
CA GLN A 345 35.36 8.45 9.31
C GLN A 345 34.41 9.45 8.63
N GLN A 346 34.77 10.73 8.57
CA GLN A 346 33.99 11.75 7.87
C GLN A 346 33.86 11.44 6.37
N ILE A 347 34.96 11.05 5.71
CA ILE A 347 34.95 10.67 4.29
C ILE A 347 34.05 9.45 4.07
N VAL A 348 34.18 8.40 4.88
CA VAL A 348 33.35 7.19 4.75
C VAL A 348 31.87 7.51 4.96
N GLN A 349 31.52 8.37 5.93
CA GLN A 349 30.14 8.80 6.15
C GLN A 349 29.60 9.63 4.97
N ALA A 350 30.40 10.53 4.40
CA ALA A 350 30.02 11.32 3.22
C ALA A 350 29.83 10.43 1.99
N GLN A 351 30.74 9.47 1.77
CA GLN A 351 30.67 8.54 0.64
C GLN A 351 29.51 7.56 0.77
N LYS A 352 29.21 7.08 1.99
CA LYS A 352 28.02 6.27 2.25
C LYS A 352 26.73 6.99 1.84
N ARG A 353 26.62 8.30 2.14
CA ARG A 353 25.46 9.11 1.70
C ARG A 353 25.43 9.24 0.18
N THR A 354 26.58 9.51 -0.43
CA THR A 354 26.71 9.67 -1.89
C THR A 354 26.32 8.39 -2.64
N PHE A 355 26.82 7.23 -2.21
CA PHE A 355 26.46 5.94 -2.79
C PHE A 355 24.99 5.59 -2.57
N GLY A 356 24.43 5.88 -1.39
CA GLY A 356 23.00 5.68 -1.17
C GLY A 356 22.12 6.50 -2.13
N VAL A 357 22.52 7.73 -2.47
CA VAL A 357 21.82 8.54 -3.49
C VAL A 357 21.99 7.95 -4.89
N ALA A 358 23.19 7.47 -5.24
CA ALA A 358 23.44 6.82 -6.53
C ALA A 358 22.66 5.50 -6.68
N GLU A 359 22.61 4.66 -5.64
CA GLU A 359 21.80 3.43 -5.62
C GLU A 359 20.32 3.75 -5.75
N LYS A 360 19.81 4.74 -4.99
CA LYS A 360 18.43 5.20 -5.10
C LYS A 360 18.09 5.65 -6.51
N ASN A 361 19.02 6.34 -7.18
CA ASN A 361 18.86 6.73 -8.58
C ASN A 361 18.72 5.51 -9.51
N ILE A 362 19.63 4.54 -9.39
CA ILE A 362 19.60 3.31 -10.18
C ILE A 362 18.28 2.56 -9.94
N ASN A 363 17.85 2.45 -8.68
CA ASN A 363 16.61 1.79 -8.31
C ASN A 363 15.39 2.46 -8.97
N LYS A 364 15.34 3.79 -9.01
CA LYS A 364 14.28 4.53 -9.72
C LYS A 364 14.24 4.23 -11.22
N HIS A 365 15.40 4.16 -11.88
CA HIS A 365 15.48 3.79 -13.29
C HIS A 365 15.01 2.36 -13.54
N ILE A 366 15.41 1.42 -12.68
CA ILE A 366 14.96 0.02 -12.75
C ILE A 366 13.43 -0.06 -12.56
N ILE A 367 12.88 0.64 -11.57
CA ILE A 367 11.43 0.68 -11.33
C ILE A 367 10.70 1.21 -12.57
N ALA A 368 11.15 2.35 -13.12
CA ALA A 368 10.55 2.96 -14.30
C ALA A 368 10.58 2.04 -15.53
N PHE A 369 11.66 1.26 -15.69
CA PHE A 369 11.77 0.27 -16.75
C PHE A 369 10.70 -0.81 -16.61
N TYR A 370 10.64 -1.47 -15.45
CA TYR A 370 9.69 -2.57 -15.22
C TYR A 370 8.24 -2.12 -15.13
N GLU A 371 7.97 -0.87 -14.72
CA GLU A 371 6.62 -0.32 -14.60
C GLU A 371 5.92 -0.23 -15.96
N LYS A 372 6.67 0.07 -17.03
CA LYS A 372 6.15 0.08 -18.41
C LYS A 372 5.54 -1.26 -18.81
N PHE A 373 6.18 -2.37 -18.41
CA PHE A 373 5.69 -3.72 -18.67
C PHE A 373 4.58 -4.11 -17.69
N ALA A 374 4.79 -3.87 -16.40
CA ALA A 374 3.87 -4.23 -15.33
C ALA A 374 2.47 -3.62 -15.53
N LEU A 375 2.39 -2.41 -16.10
CA LEU A 375 1.12 -1.74 -16.42
C LEU A 375 0.24 -2.55 -17.39
N GLY A 376 0.82 -3.12 -18.45
CA GLY A 376 0.10 -3.96 -19.41
C GLY A 376 -0.43 -5.24 -18.77
N PHE A 377 0.39 -5.91 -17.96
CA PHE A 377 -0.02 -7.10 -17.21
C PHE A 377 -1.08 -6.79 -16.14
N ALA A 378 -0.97 -5.65 -15.47
CA ALA A 378 -1.95 -5.20 -14.50
C ALA A 378 -3.34 -5.03 -15.13
N CYS A 379 -3.42 -4.48 -16.34
CA CYS A 379 -4.68 -4.37 -17.09
C CYS A 379 -5.34 -5.74 -17.31
N ILE A 380 -4.57 -6.74 -17.72
CA ILE A 380 -5.06 -8.11 -17.94
C ILE A 380 -5.53 -8.72 -16.62
N ILE A 381 -4.70 -8.66 -15.58
CA ILE A 381 -5.01 -9.28 -14.29
C ILE A 381 -6.23 -8.63 -13.63
N LEU A 382 -6.33 -7.30 -13.66
CA LEU A 382 -7.48 -6.59 -13.08
C LEU A 382 -8.77 -6.82 -13.85
N PHE A 383 -8.72 -7.04 -15.17
CA PHE A 383 -9.89 -7.55 -15.91
C PHE A 383 -10.34 -8.91 -15.37
N PHE A 384 -9.42 -9.86 -15.16
CA PHE A 384 -9.72 -11.19 -14.61
C PHE A 384 -10.01 -11.20 -13.11
N VAL A 385 -9.78 -10.09 -12.39
CA VAL A 385 -10.36 -9.88 -11.06
C VAL A 385 -11.79 -9.36 -11.22
N GLY A 386 -11.99 -8.34 -12.05
CA GLY A 386 -13.26 -7.62 -12.13
C GLY A 386 -14.40 -8.40 -12.79
N ALA A 387 -14.17 -9.01 -13.95
CA ALA A 387 -15.19 -9.75 -14.70
C ALA A 387 -15.83 -10.90 -13.89
N PRO A 388 -15.06 -11.82 -13.26
CA PRO A 388 -15.67 -12.88 -12.46
C PRO A 388 -16.30 -12.35 -11.17
N LEU A 389 -15.76 -11.29 -10.58
CA LEU A 389 -16.36 -10.67 -9.39
C LEU A 389 -17.72 -10.05 -9.71
N GLY A 390 -17.84 -9.33 -10.84
CA GLY A 390 -19.10 -8.82 -11.35
C GLY A 390 -20.12 -9.95 -11.58
N ALA A 391 -19.71 -11.03 -12.24
CA ALA A 391 -20.59 -12.18 -12.50
C ALA A 391 -21.07 -12.90 -11.22
N LEU A 392 -20.31 -12.80 -10.12
CA LEU A 392 -20.65 -13.41 -8.83
C LEU A 392 -21.60 -12.55 -7.98
N ILE A 393 -21.56 -11.22 -8.13
CA ILE A 393 -22.38 -10.28 -7.36
C ILE A 393 -23.75 -10.14 -8.06
N LYS A 394 -24.70 -10.99 -7.65
CA LYS A 394 -26.04 -11.09 -8.27
C LYS A 394 -27.07 -10.07 -7.75
N LYS A 395 -26.82 -9.42 -6.61
CA LYS A 395 -27.75 -8.48 -5.95
C LYS A 395 -26.97 -7.40 -5.20
N GLY A 396 -27.35 -6.12 -5.38
CA GLY A 396 -26.72 -4.98 -4.69
C GLY A 396 -26.88 -3.60 -5.33
N GLY A 397 -27.59 -3.47 -6.47
CA GLY A 397 -27.67 -2.23 -7.24
C GLY A 397 -26.31 -1.81 -7.81
N MET A 398 -26.28 -0.73 -8.59
CA MET A 398 -25.03 -0.26 -9.22
C MET A 398 -23.95 0.19 -8.21
N GLY A 399 -24.31 0.54 -6.97
CA GLY A 399 -23.38 1.12 -6.00
C GLY A 399 -22.40 0.13 -5.35
N LEU A 400 -22.87 -1.06 -4.93
CA LEU A 400 -22.03 -2.04 -4.23
C LEU A 400 -20.86 -2.57 -5.09
N PRO A 401 -21.05 -2.90 -6.37
CA PRO A 401 -19.94 -3.29 -7.25
C PRO A 401 -18.89 -2.17 -7.42
N ILE A 402 -19.31 -0.90 -7.44
CA ILE A 402 -18.39 0.25 -7.53
C ILE A 402 -17.51 0.33 -6.26
N VAL A 403 -18.10 0.23 -5.07
CA VAL A 403 -17.35 0.29 -3.80
C VAL A 403 -16.33 -0.85 -3.73
N ILE A 404 -16.72 -2.07 -4.10
CA ILE A 404 -15.81 -3.22 -4.10
C ILE A 404 -14.67 -3.02 -5.10
N ALA A 405 -14.95 -2.49 -6.30
CA ALA A 405 -13.93 -2.16 -7.29
C ALA A 405 -12.92 -1.15 -6.74
N ILE A 406 -13.40 -0.09 -6.09
CA ILE A 406 -12.56 0.94 -5.48
C ILE A 406 -11.68 0.33 -4.38
N VAL A 407 -12.22 -0.47 -3.48
CA VAL A 407 -11.45 -1.10 -2.39
C VAL A 407 -10.36 -2.03 -2.94
N LEU A 408 -10.70 -2.85 -3.94
CA LEU A 408 -9.72 -3.74 -4.59
C LEU A 408 -8.63 -2.94 -5.30
N PHE A 409 -9.00 -1.87 -6.01
CA PHE A 409 -8.05 -1.01 -6.69
C PHE A 409 -7.14 -0.27 -5.71
N LEU A 410 -7.69 0.31 -4.63
CA LEU A 410 -6.91 0.99 -3.59
C LEU A 410 -5.93 0.02 -2.92
N THR A 411 -6.37 -1.22 -2.67
CA THR A 411 -5.49 -2.27 -2.13
C THR A 411 -4.33 -2.57 -3.09
N TYR A 412 -4.63 -2.79 -4.38
CA TYR A 412 -3.61 -2.96 -5.42
C TYR A 412 -2.65 -1.78 -5.47
N HIS A 413 -3.17 -0.55 -5.45
CA HIS A 413 -2.42 0.68 -5.62
C HIS A 413 -1.51 0.97 -4.43
N PHE A 414 -2.03 0.87 -3.19
CA PHE A 414 -1.25 1.14 -1.98
C PHE A 414 -0.15 0.11 -1.75
N ILE A 415 -0.41 -1.17 -2.04
CA ILE A 415 0.64 -2.20 -2.01
C ILE A 415 1.74 -1.85 -3.03
N GLY A 416 1.37 -1.41 -4.23
CA GLY A 416 2.32 -0.98 -5.25
C GLY A 416 3.17 0.22 -4.82
N ILE A 417 2.53 1.27 -4.27
CA ILE A 417 3.25 2.45 -3.75
C ILE A 417 4.23 2.03 -2.63
N PHE A 418 3.76 1.26 -1.65
CA PHE A 418 4.59 0.85 -0.53
C PHE A 418 5.81 0.02 -0.99
N ALA A 419 5.59 -0.89 -1.94
CA ALA A 419 6.66 -1.70 -2.51
C ALA A 419 7.68 -0.85 -3.27
N LYS A 420 7.22 0.04 -4.17
CA LYS A 420 8.09 0.93 -4.94
C LYS A 420 8.89 1.86 -4.03
N ASN A 421 8.25 2.51 -3.05
CA ASN A 421 8.93 3.37 -2.08
C ASN A 421 9.99 2.60 -1.26
N SER A 422 9.69 1.36 -0.85
CA SER A 422 10.66 0.51 -0.13
C SER A 422 11.83 0.08 -1.01
N ALA A 423 11.63 -0.06 -2.32
CA ALA A 423 12.70 -0.34 -3.27
C ALA A 423 13.57 0.88 -3.58
N GLU A 424 13.01 2.09 -3.57
CA GLU A 424 13.81 3.31 -3.75
C GLU A 424 14.92 3.41 -2.71
N ASP A 425 14.63 3.07 -1.44
CA ASP A 425 15.59 3.12 -0.33
C ASP A 425 16.45 1.84 -0.21
N GLY A 426 16.41 0.95 -1.21
CA GLY A 426 17.23 -0.27 -1.26
C GLY A 426 16.77 -1.40 -0.31
N SER A 427 15.64 -1.24 0.38
CA SER A 427 15.13 -2.24 1.33
C SER A 427 14.52 -3.45 0.65
N LEU A 428 13.91 -3.25 -0.53
CA LEU A 428 13.38 -4.32 -1.38
C LEU A 428 14.04 -4.30 -2.75
N ASN A 429 14.06 -5.47 -3.40
CA ASN A 429 14.54 -5.56 -4.78
C ASN A 429 13.64 -4.72 -5.71
N PRO A 430 14.19 -3.79 -6.52
CA PRO A 430 13.40 -2.90 -7.38
C PRO A 430 12.55 -3.63 -8.43
N ILE A 431 13.05 -4.74 -8.96
CA ILE A 431 12.35 -5.56 -9.95
C ILE A 431 11.12 -6.17 -9.28
N LEU A 432 11.32 -6.95 -8.20
CA LEU A 432 10.22 -7.62 -7.50
C LEU A 432 9.16 -6.63 -7.01
N SER A 433 9.59 -5.48 -6.50
CA SER A 433 8.72 -4.46 -5.93
C SER A 433 7.77 -3.85 -6.96
N THR A 434 8.24 -3.69 -8.20
CA THR A 434 7.42 -3.16 -9.30
C THR A 434 6.33 -4.14 -9.72
N TRP A 435 6.59 -5.45 -9.61
CA TRP A 435 5.63 -6.50 -9.93
C TRP A 435 4.77 -6.94 -8.74
N LEU A 436 5.09 -6.50 -7.51
CA LEU A 436 4.56 -7.09 -6.29
C LEU A 436 3.03 -7.05 -6.22
N SER A 437 2.42 -5.88 -6.50
CA SER A 437 0.96 -5.72 -6.48
C SER A 437 0.27 -6.60 -7.51
N THR A 438 0.84 -6.67 -8.72
CA THR A 438 0.35 -7.50 -9.83
C THR A 438 0.47 -8.99 -9.51
N LEU A 439 1.59 -9.42 -8.91
CA LEU A 439 1.82 -10.80 -8.48
C LEU A 439 0.88 -11.22 -7.34
N ILE A 440 0.51 -10.30 -6.44
CA ILE A 440 -0.48 -10.57 -5.39
C ILE A 440 -1.89 -10.69 -5.99
N MET A 441 -2.23 -9.85 -6.98
CA MET A 441 -3.53 -9.90 -7.64
C MET A 441 -3.70 -11.11 -8.57
N LEU A 442 -2.60 -11.69 -9.08
CA LEU A 442 -2.66 -12.81 -10.00
C LEU A 442 -3.33 -14.07 -9.39
N PRO A 443 -2.92 -14.62 -8.22
CA PRO A 443 -3.63 -15.72 -7.57
C PRO A 443 -5.10 -15.41 -7.28
N LEU A 444 -5.40 -14.17 -6.88
CA LEU A 444 -6.78 -13.73 -6.64
C LEU A 444 -7.60 -13.78 -7.93
N SER A 445 -7.06 -13.30 -9.05
CA SER A 445 -7.72 -13.34 -10.36
C SER A 445 -8.01 -14.77 -10.81
N ILE A 446 -7.06 -15.69 -10.65
CA ILE A 446 -7.20 -17.10 -11.00
C ILE A 446 -8.26 -17.76 -10.11
N TYR A 447 -8.20 -17.49 -8.80
CA TYR A 447 -9.15 -18.00 -7.82
C TYR A 447 -10.58 -17.56 -8.11
N LEU A 448 -10.80 -16.25 -8.32
CA LEU A 448 -12.12 -15.69 -8.63
C LEU A 448 -12.65 -16.20 -9.96
N THR A 449 -11.79 -16.28 -10.99
CA THR A 449 -12.18 -16.81 -12.30
C THR A 449 -12.65 -18.27 -12.22
N ASN A 450 -11.89 -19.13 -11.51
CA ASN A 450 -12.25 -20.53 -11.29
C ASN A 450 -13.58 -20.65 -10.52
N ARG A 451 -13.77 -19.79 -9.52
CA ARG A 451 -14.96 -19.75 -8.68
C ARG A 451 -16.22 -19.33 -9.44
N ALA A 452 -16.14 -18.26 -10.21
CA ALA A 452 -17.23 -17.75 -11.04
C ALA A 452 -17.61 -18.75 -12.15
N THR A 453 -16.62 -19.49 -12.66
CA THR A 453 -16.87 -20.56 -13.64
C THR A 453 -17.68 -21.72 -13.02
N LYS A 454 -17.51 -22.00 -11.72
CA LYS A 454 -18.17 -23.11 -11.00
C LYS A 454 -19.47 -22.71 -10.26
N ASP A 455 -20.01 -21.51 -10.51
CA ASP A 455 -21.21 -20.97 -9.83
C ASP A 455 -21.17 -21.01 -8.29
N ARG A 456 -19.97 -20.96 -7.72
CA ARG A 456 -19.82 -20.94 -6.26
C ARG A 456 -20.10 -19.54 -5.73
N THR A 457 -20.84 -19.43 -4.63
CA THR A 457 -21.09 -18.15 -3.92
C THR A 457 -19.78 -17.40 -3.67
N LEU A 458 -19.76 -16.06 -3.75
CA LEU A 458 -18.56 -15.20 -3.68
C LEU A 458 -17.58 -15.53 -2.52
N LEU A 459 -18.10 -15.93 -1.37
CA LEU A 459 -17.35 -16.22 -0.14
C LEU A 459 -17.79 -17.55 0.50
N ASP A 460 -17.59 -18.65 -0.18
CA ASP A 460 -17.49 -19.97 0.46
C ASP A 460 -16.12 -20.09 1.13
N LEU A 461 -16.06 -19.60 2.36
CA LEU A 461 -14.89 -19.68 3.23
C LEU A 461 -14.54 -21.12 3.64
N ASP A 462 -15.43 -22.10 3.41
CA ASP A 462 -15.14 -23.49 3.76
C ASP A 462 -14.02 -24.07 2.91
N ALA A 463 -13.96 -23.71 1.62
CA ALA A 463 -12.95 -24.21 0.68
C ALA A 463 -11.51 -23.85 1.08
N VAL A 464 -11.31 -22.66 1.65
CA VAL A 464 -9.98 -22.18 2.10
C VAL A 464 -9.47 -23.00 3.29
N LEU A 465 -10.38 -23.49 4.13
CA LEU A 465 -10.06 -24.24 5.35
C LEU A 465 -9.94 -25.75 5.11
N ILE A 466 -10.39 -26.30 3.97
CA ILE A 466 -10.32 -27.74 3.65
C ILE A 466 -8.92 -28.37 3.88
N PRO A 467 -7.81 -27.80 3.37
CA PRO A 467 -6.49 -28.40 3.57
C PRO A 467 -6.10 -28.45 5.06
N LEU A 468 -6.44 -27.42 5.84
CA LEU A 468 -6.22 -27.37 7.28
C LEU A 468 -7.10 -28.36 8.05
N LYS A 469 -8.38 -28.47 7.67
CA LYS A 469 -9.34 -29.44 8.22
C LYS A 469 -8.83 -30.88 8.08
N LYS A 470 -8.25 -31.24 6.93
CA LYS A 470 -7.71 -32.59 6.68
C LYS A 470 -6.58 -32.98 7.65
N VAL A 471 -5.76 -32.02 8.08
CA VAL A 471 -4.67 -32.26 9.04
C VAL A 471 -5.21 -32.53 10.45
N ILE A 472 -6.29 -31.86 10.85
CA ILE A 472 -6.88 -31.98 12.18
C ILE A 472 -7.82 -33.19 12.30
N ARG A 473 -8.59 -33.50 11.25
CA ARG A 473 -9.61 -34.57 11.25
C ARG A 473 -9.05 -35.99 11.39
N ARG A 474 -7.74 -36.19 11.18
CA ARG A 474 -7.09 -37.51 11.23
C ARG A 474 -7.10 -38.16 12.63
N LYS A 475 -7.52 -37.45 13.68
CA LYS A 475 -7.49 -37.92 15.08
C LYS A 475 -8.81 -38.48 15.64
N VAL A 476 -9.94 -38.44 14.93
CA VAL A 476 -11.22 -38.94 15.48
C VAL A 476 -11.92 -39.86 14.48
N LYS A 477 -11.69 -41.16 14.61
CA LYS A 477 -12.54 -42.22 14.07
C LYS A 477 -13.08 -42.98 15.27
N LEU A 478 -14.33 -42.70 15.65
CA LEU A 478 -15.05 -43.51 16.63
C LEU A 478 -15.70 -44.65 15.85
N GLU A 479 -15.22 -45.87 16.05
CA GLU A 479 -15.98 -47.07 15.69
C GLU A 479 -17.19 -47.14 16.64
N ILE A 480 -18.37 -46.82 16.12
CA ILE A 480 -19.62 -46.96 16.85
C ILE A 480 -20.17 -48.33 16.44
N ASP A 481 -20.09 -49.29 17.35
CA ASP A 481 -20.74 -50.59 17.20
C ASP A 481 -22.27 -50.38 17.24
N THR A 482 -22.92 -50.54 16.08
CA THR A 482 -24.33 -50.16 15.89
C THR A 482 -25.31 -51.19 16.46
N ASP A 483 -24.84 -52.39 16.81
CA ASP A 483 -25.69 -53.52 17.17
C ASP A 483 -25.64 -53.87 18.67
N LYS A 484 -24.96 -53.06 19.48
CA LYS A 484 -24.92 -53.21 20.94
C LYS A 484 -26.33 -53.10 21.53
N VAL A 485 -26.75 -54.07 22.33
CA VAL A 485 -28.02 -54.14 23.09
C VAL A 485 -27.66 -54.41 24.55
N LEU A 486 -28.50 -54.00 25.50
CA LEU A 486 -28.29 -54.32 26.92
C LEU A 486 -28.32 -55.84 27.14
N ASP A 487 -27.47 -56.33 28.04
CA ASP A 487 -27.41 -57.74 28.41
C ASP A 487 -28.77 -58.23 28.94
N SER A 488 -29.13 -59.47 28.57
CA SER A 488 -30.44 -60.07 28.85
C SER A 488 -30.80 -60.16 30.34
N ASN A 489 -29.79 -60.13 31.23
CA ASN A 489 -29.95 -60.23 32.68
C ASN A 489 -29.70 -58.90 33.42
N SER A 490 -29.59 -57.78 32.69
CA SER A 490 -29.34 -56.48 33.31
C SER A 490 -30.61 -55.89 33.93
N GLU A 491 -30.48 -55.34 35.14
CA GLU A 491 -31.54 -54.59 35.83
C GLU A 491 -32.07 -53.41 34.99
N ALA A 492 -31.20 -52.86 34.13
CA ALA A 492 -31.52 -51.84 33.12
C ALA A 492 -32.51 -52.31 32.04
N LEU A 493 -32.49 -53.60 31.65
CA LEU A 493 -33.44 -54.13 30.66
C LEU A 493 -34.83 -54.33 31.28
N ASN A 494 -34.89 -54.81 32.53
CA ASN A 494 -36.15 -55.01 33.25
C ASN A 494 -36.86 -53.68 33.48
N THR A 495 -36.13 -52.64 33.89
CA THR A 495 -36.68 -51.29 34.03
C THR A 495 -37.18 -50.69 32.73
N LEU A 496 -36.56 -51.00 31.57
CA LEU A 496 -37.07 -50.61 30.26
C LEU A 496 -38.34 -51.37 29.85
N GLN A 497 -38.49 -52.64 30.26
CA GLN A 497 -39.69 -53.43 29.98
C GLN A 497 -40.93 -52.92 30.73
N ASP A 498 -40.75 -52.28 31.88
CA ASP A 498 -41.84 -51.71 32.68
C ASP A 498 -42.29 -50.31 32.19
N TYR A 499 -41.56 -49.69 31.25
CA TYR A 499 -41.89 -48.37 30.75
C TYR A 499 -43.06 -48.37 29.76
N SER A 500 -43.86 -47.30 29.78
CA SER A 500 -44.91 -47.05 28.79
C SER A 500 -44.33 -46.82 27.39
N ASN A 501 -45.15 -47.02 26.36
CA ASN A 501 -44.72 -46.77 24.98
C ASN A 501 -44.27 -45.31 24.76
N GLU A 502 -44.93 -44.33 25.39
CA GLU A 502 -44.52 -42.92 25.33
C GLU A 502 -43.12 -42.68 25.92
N LYS A 503 -42.83 -43.30 27.07
CA LYS A 503 -41.53 -43.18 27.73
C LYS A 503 -40.42 -43.90 26.96
N LEU A 504 -40.74 -45.03 26.32
CA LEU A 504 -39.81 -45.71 25.40
C LEU A 504 -39.55 -44.90 24.13
N ILE A 505 -40.57 -44.24 23.57
CA ILE A 505 -40.40 -43.32 22.43
C ILE A 505 -39.46 -42.17 22.80
N ASP A 506 -39.67 -41.56 23.96
CA ASP A 506 -38.83 -40.47 24.45
C ASP A 506 -37.38 -40.93 24.65
N ILE A 507 -37.15 -42.09 25.25
CA ILE A 507 -35.80 -42.68 25.38
C ILE A 507 -35.19 -42.97 24.00
N ILE A 508 -35.92 -43.53 23.05
CA ILE A 508 -35.41 -43.81 21.69
C ILE A 508 -34.99 -42.51 20.98
N LYS A 509 -35.77 -41.45 21.15
CA LYS A 509 -35.56 -40.14 20.53
C LYS A 509 -34.42 -39.36 21.19
N ASN A 510 -34.33 -39.41 22.52
CA ASN A 510 -33.52 -38.52 23.36
C ASN A 510 -32.47 -39.25 24.22
N TYR A 511 -32.14 -40.53 23.94
CA TYR A 511 -31.21 -41.33 24.76
C TYR A 511 -29.90 -40.63 25.12
N ARG A 512 -29.31 -39.85 24.18
CA ARG A 512 -28.05 -39.11 24.41
C ARG A 512 -28.19 -37.93 25.38
N GLN A 513 -29.39 -37.39 25.55
CA GLN A 513 -29.65 -36.32 26.53
C GLN A 513 -29.72 -36.88 27.95
N TYR A 514 -30.17 -38.14 28.09
CA TYR A 514 -30.23 -38.87 29.34
C TYR A 514 -28.92 -39.59 29.70
N ASP A 515 -27.81 -39.30 28.99
CA ASP A 515 -26.51 -39.98 29.13
C ASP A 515 -26.60 -41.52 28.99
N PHE A 516 -27.60 -42.03 28.25
CA PHE A 516 -27.73 -43.45 27.97
C PHE A 516 -26.87 -43.88 26.76
N ASP A 517 -26.31 -45.09 26.84
CA ASP A 517 -25.56 -45.71 25.73
C ASP A 517 -26.50 -46.13 24.58
N ILE A 518 -25.95 -46.33 23.38
CA ILE A 518 -26.68 -46.82 22.20
C ILE A 518 -27.40 -48.16 22.48
N ALA A 519 -26.87 -48.95 23.42
CA ALA A 519 -27.47 -50.17 23.94
C ALA A 519 -28.88 -49.95 24.52
N TYR A 520 -29.11 -48.86 25.27
CA TYR A 520 -30.44 -48.53 25.81
C TYR A 520 -31.44 -48.20 24.71
N ARG A 521 -31.01 -47.44 23.70
CA ARG A 521 -31.84 -47.11 22.54
C ARG A 521 -32.19 -48.35 21.72
N ASN A 522 -31.21 -49.21 21.47
CA ASN A 522 -31.41 -50.43 20.70
C ASN A 522 -32.28 -51.44 21.45
N SER A 523 -32.12 -51.57 22.77
CA SER A 523 -33.02 -52.35 23.63
C SER A 523 -34.45 -51.80 23.62
N ALA A 524 -34.62 -50.48 23.77
CA ALA A 524 -35.93 -49.84 23.70
C ALA A 524 -36.61 -50.03 22.33
N LEU A 525 -35.85 -49.94 21.23
CA LEU A 525 -36.33 -50.25 19.89
C LEU A 525 -36.79 -51.71 19.76
N LYS A 526 -36.06 -52.66 20.35
CA LYS A 526 -36.41 -54.09 20.34
C LYS A 526 -37.69 -54.36 21.12
N ILE A 527 -37.86 -53.72 22.29
CA ILE A 527 -39.08 -53.79 23.10
C ILE A 527 -40.26 -53.19 22.34
N MET A 528 -40.10 -52.01 21.73
CA MET A 528 -41.15 -51.38 20.92
C MET A 528 -41.57 -52.23 19.72
N ASN A 529 -40.61 -52.87 19.06
CA ASN A 529 -40.89 -53.80 17.97
C ASN A 529 -41.66 -55.04 18.46
N SER A 530 -41.34 -55.55 19.66
CA SER A 530 -42.11 -56.64 20.28
C SER A 530 -43.54 -56.24 20.69
N ARG A 531 -43.78 -54.93 20.88
CA ARG A 531 -45.10 -54.34 21.17
C ARG A 531 -45.86 -53.89 19.91
N GLY A 532 -45.37 -54.25 18.71
CA GLY A 532 -46.03 -54.00 17.44
C GLY A 532 -45.71 -52.67 16.75
N ILE A 533 -44.86 -51.81 17.34
CA ILE A 533 -44.45 -50.53 16.75
C ILE A 533 -43.10 -50.69 16.06
N THR A 534 -43.07 -50.55 14.74
CA THR A 534 -41.84 -50.79 13.97
C THR A 534 -40.91 -49.57 13.94
N LYS A 535 -39.62 -49.81 13.70
CA LYS A 535 -38.62 -48.75 13.50
C LYS A 535 -38.98 -47.80 12.33
N GLN A 536 -39.64 -48.31 11.30
CA GLN A 536 -40.11 -47.50 10.16
C GLN A 536 -41.23 -46.55 10.57
N GLU A 537 -42.19 -47.02 11.38
CA GLU A 537 -43.29 -46.21 11.91
C GLU A 537 -42.79 -45.09 12.83
N LEU A 538 -41.81 -45.37 13.70
CA LEU A 538 -41.12 -44.36 14.51
C LEU A 538 -40.35 -43.34 13.66
N ARG A 539 -39.87 -43.73 12.47
CA ARG A 539 -39.19 -42.82 11.54
C ARG A 539 -40.18 -41.90 10.83
N TYR A 540 -41.31 -42.43 10.36
CA TYR A 540 -42.34 -41.63 9.69
C TYR A 540 -43.04 -40.65 10.65
N SER A 541 -43.18 -41.02 11.92
CA SER A 541 -43.72 -40.15 12.97
C SER A 541 -42.70 -39.13 13.54
N GLY A 542 -41.44 -39.10 13.05
CA GLY A 542 -40.41 -38.16 13.53
C GLY A 542 -39.92 -38.44 14.95
N ASN A 543 -40.08 -39.67 15.43
CA ASN A 543 -39.79 -40.09 16.80
C ASN A 543 -38.56 -41.01 16.92
N LEU A 544 -37.90 -41.32 15.80
CA LEU A 544 -36.71 -42.16 15.78
C LEU A 544 -35.43 -41.42 16.19
N VAL A 545 -35.35 -40.12 15.90
CA VAL A 545 -34.16 -39.28 16.11
C VAL A 545 -34.64 -37.88 16.47
N ASN A 546 -33.95 -37.23 17.41
CA ASN A 546 -34.10 -35.81 17.63
C ASN A 546 -33.28 -35.02 16.59
N ASP A 547 -33.94 -34.54 15.54
CA ASP A 547 -33.30 -33.78 14.46
C ASP A 547 -32.67 -32.47 14.95
N ASN A 548 -33.26 -31.81 15.95
CA ASN A 548 -32.70 -30.60 16.55
C ASN A 548 -31.38 -30.90 17.27
N TYR A 549 -31.36 -31.98 18.06
CA TYR A 549 -30.16 -32.43 18.76
C TYR A 549 -29.06 -32.87 17.79
N GLU A 550 -29.38 -33.63 16.75
CA GLU A 550 -28.40 -34.04 15.72
C GLU A 550 -27.86 -32.85 14.92
N ASN A 551 -28.71 -31.90 14.54
CA ASN A 551 -28.27 -30.67 13.89
C ASN A 551 -27.40 -29.81 14.82
N ALA A 552 -27.75 -29.73 16.10
CA ALA A 552 -26.94 -29.04 17.08
C ALA A 552 -25.57 -29.71 17.30
N LEU A 553 -25.53 -31.05 17.36
CA LEU A 553 -24.30 -31.82 17.45
C LEU A 553 -23.42 -31.59 16.21
N ARG A 554 -24.01 -31.52 15.01
CA ARG A 554 -23.29 -31.15 13.78
C ARG A 554 -22.72 -29.73 13.84
N HIS A 555 -23.49 -28.75 14.32
CA HIS A 555 -23.01 -27.38 14.50
C HIS A 555 -21.91 -27.29 15.56
N LEU A 556 -22.02 -28.02 16.66
CA LEU A 556 -21.02 -28.10 17.72
C LEU A 556 -19.73 -28.78 17.23
N SER A 557 -19.83 -29.87 16.48
CA SER A 557 -18.70 -30.54 15.85
C SER A 557 -17.99 -29.60 14.86
N SER A 558 -18.76 -28.92 14.02
CA SER A 558 -18.24 -27.92 13.07
C SER A 558 -17.64 -26.70 13.78
N TYR A 559 -18.21 -26.29 14.91
CA TYR A 559 -17.65 -25.23 15.76
C TYR A 559 -16.27 -25.64 16.28
N LYS A 560 -16.16 -26.80 16.95
CA LYS A 560 -14.90 -27.32 17.50
C LYS A 560 -13.80 -27.45 16.45
N GLU A 561 -14.16 -27.92 15.26
CA GLU A 561 -13.19 -28.06 14.16
C GLU A 561 -12.67 -26.69 13.70
N ASN A 562 -13.56 -25.73 13.44
CA ASN A 562 -13.15 -24.40 12.96
C ASN A 562 -12.48 -23.55 14.08
N SER A 563 -12.89 -23.71 15.33
CA SER A 563 -12.32 -23.01 16.49
C SER A 563 -10.91 -23.51 16.82
N ALA A 564 -10.66 -24.83 16.68
CA ALA A 564 -9.32 -25.39 16.80
C ALA A 564 -8.36 -24.88 15.71
N ILE A 565 -8.84 -24.81 14.45
CA ILE A 565 -8.06 -24.22 13.34
C ILE A 565 -7.74 -22.75 13.64
N ALA A 566 -8.75 -21.99 14.06
CA ALA A 566 -8.57 -20.58 14.42
C ALA A 566 -7.54 -20.42 15.55
N LEU A 567 -7.56 -21.27 16.58
CA LEU A 567 -6.57 -21.22 17.67
C LEU A 567 -5.14 -21.45 17.19
N ILE A 568 -4.91 -22.44 16.32
CA ILE A 568 -3.59 -22.73 15.75
C ILE A 568 -3.07 -21.55 14.92
N LEU A 569 -3.93 -20.99 14.07
CA LEU A 569 -3.60 -19.84 13.23
C LEU A 569 -3.35 -18.58 14.07
N TYR A 570 -4.11 -18.39 15.14
CA TYR A 570 -3.91 -17.31 16.11
C TYR A 570 -2.55 -17.40 16.79
N ILE A 571 -2.19 -18.58 17.32
CA ILE A 571 -0.87 -18.80 17.95
C ILE A 571 0.25 -18.56 16.93
N THR A 572 0.08 -19.06 15.70
CA THR A 572 1.05 -18.86 14.62
C THR A 572 1.22 -17.37 14.29
N TYR A 573 0.12 -16.62 14.21
CA TYR A 573 0.15 -15.17 14.01
C TYR A 573 0.89 -14.46 15.14
N VAL A 574 0.58 -14.75 16.40
CA VAL A 574 1.21 -14.09 17.55
C VAL A 574 2.70 -14.41 17.60
N VAL A 575 3.08 -15.68 17.49
CA VAL A 575 4.49 -16.11 17.60
C VAL A 575 5.32 -15.59 16.44
N LEU A 576 4.85 -15.74 15.19
CA LEU A 576 5.63 -15.35 14.02
C LEU A 576 5.54 -13.86 13.71
N GLY A 577 4.37 -13.23 13.92
CA GLY A 577 4.17 -11.80 13.70
C GLY A 577 4.92 -10.96 14.72
N VAL A 578 4.69 -11.21 16.01
CA VAL A 578 5.40 -10.47 17.09
C VAL A 578 6.87 -10.87 17.14
N GLY A 579 7.19 -12.17 17.01
CA GLY A 579 8.58 -12.64 16.94
C GLY A 579 9.34 -12.05 15.74
N GLY A 580 8.67 -11.90 14.59
CA GLY A 580 9.24 -11.24 13.41
C GLY A 580 9.52 -9.76 13.63
N LEU A 581 8.65 -9.02 14.34
CA LEU A 581 8.90 -7.62 14.72
C LEU A 581 10.10 -7.49 15.66
N VAL A 582 10.21 -8.39 16.63
CA VAL A 582 11.35 -8.43 17.57
C VAL A 582 12.65 -8.74 16.84
N LEU A 583 12.66 -9.75 15.96
CA LEU A 583 13.85 -10.14 15.19
C LEU A 583 14.28 -9.08 14.18
N ARG A 584 13.32 -8.36 13.58
CA ARG A 584 13.62 -7.23 12.69
C ARG A 584 14.39 -6.13 13.40
N ASN A 585 14.05 -5.87 14.66
CA ASN A 585 14.69 -4.84 15.48
C ASN A 585 15.95 -5.32 16.22
N ASN A 586 16.23 -6.64 16.24
CA ASN A 586 17.37 -7.26 16.95
C ASN A 586 18.33 -7.99 16.00
N GLY A 587 18.76 -7.33 14.92
CA GLY A 587 19.89 -7.79 14.10
C GLY A 587 19.58 -8.82 13.00
N PHE A 588 18.33 -9.27 12.86
CA PHE A 588 17.91 -10.19 11.78
C PHE A 588 16.82 -9.57 10.89
N PRO A 589 17.11 -8.50 10.13
CA PRO A 589 16.10 -7.75 9.38
C PRO A 589 15.41 -8.58 8.30
N LYS A 590 16.15 -9.41 7.56
CA LYS A 590 15.60 -10.26 6.48
C LYS A 590 14.68 -11.35 7.04
N LEU A 591 15.13 -12.05 8.10
CA LEU A 591 14.34 -13.10 8.76
C LEU A 591 13.09 -12.50 9.41
N GLY A 592 13.23 -11.35 10.07
CA GLY A 592 12.12 -10.63 10.69
C GLY A 592 11.02 -10.28 9.70
N VAL A 593 11.38 -9.75 8.52
CA VAL A 593 10.40 -9.45 7.46
C VAL A 593 9.68 -10.70 6.96
N VAL A 594 10.38 -11.81 6.74
CA VAL A 594 9.76 -13.08 6.30
C VAL A 594 8.76 -13.58 7.35
N LEU A 595 9.12 -13.57 8.64
CA LEU A 595 8.25 -14.02 9.72
C LEU A 595 7.01 -13.12 9.89
N ILE A 596 7.16 -11.81 9.70
CA ILE A 596 6.03 -10.87 9.68
C ILE A 596 5.06 -11.22 8.55
N ILE A 597 5.55 -11.50 7.33
CA ILE A 597 4.71 -11.88 6.19
C ILE A 597 3.93 -13.16 6.49
N ILE A 598 4.59 -14.18 7.04
CA ILE A 598 3.93 -15.43 7.44
C ILE A 598 2.88 -15.17 8.54
N GLY A 599 3.21 -14.30 9.50
CA GLY A 599 2.28 -13.87 10.54
C GLY A 599 1.02 -13.20 9.97
N VAL A 600 1.17 -12.29 9.00
CA VAL A 600 0.04 -11.62 8.34
C VAL A 600 -0.83 -12.61 7.56
N LEU A 601 -0.21 -13.57 6.86
CA LEU A 601 -0.97 -14.64 6.18
C LEU A 601 -1.75 -15.51 7.20
N ALA A 602 -1.14 -15.84 8.33
CA ALA A 602 -1.80 -16.57 9.42
C ALA A 602 -2.96 -15.76 10.02
N LEU A 603 -2.82 -14.44 10.15
CA LEU A 603 -3.88 -13.54 10.61
C LEU A 603 -5.08 -13.55 9.66
N ILE A 604 -4.86 -13.46 8.35
CA ILE A 604 -5.94 -13.50 7.36
C ILE A 604 -6.72 -14.80 7.45
N LEU A 605 -6.02 -15.94 7.53
CA LEU A 605 -6.65 -17.26 7.67
C LEU A 605 -7.35 -17.42 9.03
N PHE A 606 -6.79 -16.85 10.10
CA PHE A 606 -7.40 -16.82 11.42
C PHE A 606 -8.76 -16.10 11.38
N LEU A 607 -8.82 -14.92 10.76
CA LEU A 607 -10.07 -14.16 10.64
C LEU A 607 -11.15 -14.96 9.90
N VAL A 608 -10.76 -15.69 8.85
CA VAL A 608 -11.67 -16.60 8.12
C VAL A 608 -12.20 -17.72 9.01
N ALA A 609 -11.32 -18.40 9.75
CA ALA A 609 -11.70 -19.47 10.66
C ALA A 609 -12.57 -18.96 11.83
N LEU A 610 -12.30 -17.75 12.34
CA LEU A 610 -13.07 -17.09 13.38
C LEU A 610 -14.51 -16.80 12.91
N ILE A 611 -14.69 -16.24 11.71
CA ILE A 611 -16.01 -15.98 11.14
C ILE A 611 -16.82 -17.28 11.02
N LYS A 612 -16.18 -18.37 10.58
CA LYS A 612 -16.84 -19.69 10.45
C LYS A 612 -17.19 -20.30 11.80
N SER A 613 -16.28 -20.27 12.77
CA SER A 613 -16.53 -20.69 14.15
C SER A 613 -17.76 -19.95 14.69
N TYR A 614 -17.80 -18.63 14.55
CA TYR A 614 -18.92 -17.81 15.01
C TYR A 614 -20.25 -18.14 14.28
N THR A 615 -20.21 -18.38 12.97
CA THR A 615 -21.40 -18.77 12.20
C THR A 615 -21.99 -20.10 12.69
N ASN A 616 -21.14 -21.07 13.04
CA ASN A 616 -21.58 -22.35 13.59
C ASN A 616 -22.16 -22.18 15.00
N GLN A 617 -21.54 -21.36 15.83
CA GLN A 617 -22.03 -21.03 17.16
C GLN A 617 -23.41 -20.38 17.12
N THR A 618 -23.60 -19.37 16.27
CA THR A 618 -24.90 -18.70 16.13
C THR A 618 -25.96 -19.66 15.61
N SER A 619 -25.62 -20.55 14.68
CA SER A 619 -26.54 -21.59 14.20
C SER A 619 -26.92 -22.59 15.29
N PHE A 620 -25.98 -22.97 16.16
CA PHE A 620 -26.25 -23.78 17.35
C PHE A 620 -27.20 -23.09 18.33
N TYR A 621 -26.94 -21.81 18.66
CA TYR A 621 -27.77 -21.06 19.61
C TYR A 621 -29.19 -20.76 19.10
N LYS A 622 -29.38 -20.67 17.77
CA LYS A 622 -30.71 -20.60 17.17
C LYS A 622 -31.57 -21.83 17.51
N LEU A 623 -30.98 -23.03 17.55
CA LEU A 623 -31.70 -24.25 17.93
C LEU A 623 -32.11 -24.26 19.40
N LEU A 624 -31.41 -23.52 20.25
CA LEU A 624 -31.72 -23.34 21.68
C LEU A 624 -32.73 -22.20 21.95
N ASN A 625 -33.24 -21.52 20.92
CA ASN A 625 -34.03 -20.27 21.05
C ASN A 625 -33.33 -19.18 21.90
N LYS A 626 -32.03 -19.31 22.14
CA LYS A 626 -31.21 -18.33 22.85
C LYS A 626 -30.69 -17.36 21.79
N ASN A 627 -31.24 -16.14 21.73
CA ASN A 627 -30.76 -15.13 20.80
C ASN A 627 -29.44 -14.50 21.28
N ARG A 628 -28.37 -15.28 21.31
CA ARG A 628 -27.00 -14.79 21.50
C ARG A 628 -26.40 -14.43 20.15
N ALA A 629 -26.99 -13.46 19.46
CA ALA A 629 -26.27 -12.68 18.47
C ALA A 629 -25.30 -11.75 19.21
N SER A 630 -24.28 -12.31 19.87
CA SER A 630 -23.32 -11.50 20.62
C SER A 630 -22.52 -10.67 19.63
N ASN A 631 -22.65 -9.35 19.70
CA ASN A 631 -21.97 -8.35 18.87
C ASN A 631 -20.61 -8.82 18.34
N ILE A 632 -20.60 -9.28 17.08
CA ILE A 632 -19.41 -9.62 16.31
C ILE A 632 -18.35 -8.50 16.44
N ILE A 633 -18.82 -7.25 16.45
CA ILE A 633 -18.02 -6.03 16.57
C ILE A 633 -17.26 -5.97 17.91
N PHE A 634 -17.86 -6.43 19.02
CA PHE A 634 -17.21 -6.43 20.33
C PHE A 634 -16.07 -7.46 20.41
N LEU A 635 -16.26 -8.62 19.76
CA LEU A 635 -15.22 -9.65 19.57
C LEU A 635 -14.09 -9.18 18.63
N PHE A 636 -14.40 -8.38 17.61
CA PHE A 636 -13.37 -7.82 16.72
C PHE A 636 -12.53 -6.73 17.40
N ILE A 637 -13.13 -5.90 18.27
CA ILE A 637 -12.43 -4.77 18.91
C ILE A 637 -11.63 -5.20 20.15
N LEU A 638 -12.17 -6.10 20.99
CA LEU A 638 -11.52 -6.56 22.24
C LEU A 638 -11.00 -8.00 22.18
N GLY A 639 -11.46 -8.82 21.24
CA GLY A 639 -11.34 -10.27 21.28
C GLY A 639 -10.18 -10.89 20.48
N ILE A 640 -9.51 -10.17 19.57
CA ILE A 640 -8.34 -10.73 18.89
C ILE A 640 -7.23 -11.11 19.89
N PRO A 641 -6.82 -10.23 20.84
CA PRO A 641 -5.77 -10.58 21.82
C PRO A 641 -6.20 -11.69 22.80
N LEU A 642 -7.50 -11.80 23.07
CA LEU A 642 -8.08 -12.71 24.07
C LEU A 642 -8.82 -13.91 23.46
N TYR A 643 -8.59 -14.20 22.17
CA TYR A 643 -9.29 -15.27 21.46
C TYR A 643 -9.10 -16.64 22.13
N PHE A 644 -7.94 -16.90 22.73
CA PHE A 644 -7.68 -18.14 23.44
C PHE A 644 -8.66 -18.38 24.61
N ILE A 645 -9.01 -17.33 25.38
CA ILE A 645 -9.97 -17.41 26.49
C ILE A 645 -11.36 -17.70 25.94
N TYR A 646 -11.74 -16.99 24.88
CA TYR A 646 -13.00 -17.17 24.19
C TYR A 646 -13.19 -18.60 23.69
N ASN A 647 -12.15 -19.17 23.05
CA ASN A 647 -12.18 -20.53 22.53
C ASN A 647 -12.39 -21.58 23.63
N ILE A 648 -11.68 -21.47 24.76
CA ILE A 648 -11.82 -22.40 25.89
C ILE A 648 -13.22 -22.32 26.49
N PHE A 649 -13.70 -21.10 26.76
CA PHE A 649 -15.00 -20.88 27.38
C PHE A 649 -16.14 -21.45 26.54
N PHE A 650 -16.20 -21.15 25.23
CA PHE A 650 -17.31 -21.58 24.39
C PHE A 650 -17.23 -23.06 23.97
N ASN A 651 -16.05 -23.67 23.90
CA ASN A 651 -15.96 -25.13 23.70
C ASN A 651 -16.62 -25.88 24.85
N LYS A 652 -16.35 -25.49 26.11
CA LYS A 652 -16.96 -26.12 27.29
C LYS A 652 -18.45 -25.78 27.41
N LYS A 653 -18.80 -24.51 27.24
CA LYS A 653 -20.17 -24.03 27.42
C LYS A 653 -21.15 -24.62 26.39
N MET A 654 -20.74 -24.75 25.13
CA MET A 654 -21.61 -25.34 24.11
C MET A 654 -21.81 -26.85 24.34
N GLU A 655 -20.82 -27.56 24.91
CA GLU A 655 -21.00 -28.95 25.33
C GLU A 655 -21.99 -29.09 26.48
N GLU A 656 -21.91 -28.21 27.48
CA GLU A 656 -22.86 -28.17 28.60
C GLU A 656 -24.28 -27.85 28.10
N GLU A 657 -24.44 -26.81 27.27
CA GLU A 657 -25.74 -26.37 26.74
C GLU A 657 -26.30 -27.32 25.64
N LEU A 658 -25.53 -28.30 25.14
CA LEU A 658 -26.03 -29.33 24.21
C LEU A 658 -27.10 -30.21 24.87
N LYS A 659 -26.99 -30.43 26.19
CA LYS A 659 -27.95 -31.22 26.97
C LYS A 659 -29.32 -30.53 27.12
N ASP A 660 -29.37 -29.21 26.92
CA ASP A 660 -30.60 -28.42 27.04
C ASP A 660 -31.49 -28.47 25.77
N ILE A 661 -30.99 -29.06 24.68
CA ILE A 661 -31.71 -29.10 23.40
C ILE A 661 -32.75 -30.21 23.44
N ARG A 662 -34.03 -29.85 23.35
CA ARG A 662 -35.17 -30.76 23.34
C ARG A 662 -35.69 -31.06 21.95
#